data_AF-A0A7H8RFJ6-F1
#
_entry.id   AF-A0A7H8RFJ6-F1
#
_cell.length_a   1.000
_cell.length_b   1.000
_cell.length_c   1.000
_cell.angle_alpha   90.00
_cell.angle_beta   90.00
_cell.angle_gamma   90.00
#
_symmetry.space_group_name_H-M   'P 1'
#
loop_
_entity.id
_entity.type
_entity.pdbx_description
1 polymer ?
#
loop_
_entity_poly.entity_id
_entity_poly.type
_entity_poly.pdbx_seq_one_letter_code
_entity_poly.pdbx_strand_id
1 'polypeptide(L)'
;MGEPLLSSSPFQGSQPARLWIGTYDLNGTMVGERDVAQLSKWFLAQKTREYDVVVVSLQGTRTPRKTSRAYSGPLEAVVKKCLNLVAEDTSSEYSLLSSCQESGTHLMVFVNSSIPFRITEVEAATVVLRRSTFSEKRGAVGIRAAFNKTTVCFVTAKFSGGFADYDERNREYATIAEGLQFATNLRGIDDHDAVFWAGNFNYRIGLRWDVVMDRIKRAEDEGSEELRVLYDNDQMAVHMRAGLAFSYYTEAVVRFAPTSTFQVGSDAYQTESIPAWTGRILCKPLKAKQVAYDSVGEVRISDQRPVYAAFELEVSPQEKILNRKPVPQTEKQAQPRVEETALGKDDLTLRSPQPPAPKSSVPTVPLEASIRVETWSRDRNLQLTHEFLHEMRNGKYWQTKKHRRRVRVAILDSGIDMAHPEIATRSERIVDTFCPIPGLEDQGNQDKGGHGTHIALLLLQIAPMVDLYIARVFEDAKGITDDYVGCAILHAVNGWQVDVILMSFGFKFWVPSISHTIRVAAFNDVLMFAAASNEGANADIDLAYPARETNVFDIRATDHLGNRYMYNPPWDAGARWTFATLGEKVLSAWTEGQMLPKSGTSMAAAIAAGTGALLLDFSRLPALKGQAPRHLEHVASFDGMRLLLEACSSRTPDNLLYIKPWLVFSKKGFDRGRIANYIDDVLDEHFG
;
A
#
# COMPACT_ATOMS: atom_id res chain seq x y z
N MET A 1 -38.51 -28.75 33.94
CA MET A 1 -37.83 -29.42 32.82
C MET A 1 -37.42 -28.35 31.83
N GLY A 2 -36.11 -28.13 31.70
CA GLY A 2 -35.50 -27.22 30.75
C GLY A 2 -34.04 -27.63 30.67
N GLU A 3 -33.70 -28.37 29.62
CA GLU A 3 -32.33 -28.82 29.35
C GLU A 3 -31.41 -27.62 29.10
N PRO A 4 -30.17 -27.62 29.62
CA PRO A 4 -29.19 -26.63 29.25
C PRO A 4 -28.54 -27.03 27.91
N LEU A 5 -28.61 -26.13 26.94
CA LEU A 5 -27.83 -26.17 25.70
C LEU A 5 -26.33 -26.13 26.04
N LEU A 6 -25.65 -27.24 25.79
CA LEU A 6 -24.19 -27.35 25.79
C LEU A 6 -23.61 -26.51 24.64
N SER A 7 -23.12 -25.31 24.92
CA SER A 7 -22.09 -24.68 24.07
C SER A 7 -20.73 -25.22 24.49
N SER A 8 -20.27 -26.27 23.83
CA SER A 8 -18.90 -26.76 23.97
C SER A 8 -17.92 -25.71 23.43
N SER A 9 -17.21 -25.01 24.33
CA SER A 9 -16.02 -24.26 23.94
C SER A 9 -14.93 -25.25 23.53
N PRO A 10 -14.35 -25.18 22.32
CA PRO A 10 -13.03 -25.76 22.14
C PRO A 10 -12.05 -24.93 22.99
N PHE A 11 -10.95 -25.53 23.46
CA PHE A 11 -9.85 -24.88 24.21
C PHE A 11 -9.94 -24.87 25.74
N GLN A 12 -9.74 -26.06 26.32
CA GLN A 12 -8.92 -26.19 27.52
C GLN A 12 -7.44 -26.30 27.09
N GLY A 13 -6.56 -25.36 27.50
CA GLY A 13 -5.15 -25.70 27.79
C GLY A 13 -3.96 -24.96 27.14
N SER A 14 -3.93 -23.61 27.07
CA SER A 14 -2.63 -22.88 27.05
C SER A 14 -2.78 -21.49 27.69
N GLN A 15 -1.92 -21.15 28.66
CA GLN A 15 -1.87 -19.78 29.20
C GLN A 15 -1.04 -18.89 28.25
N PRO A 16 -1.50 -17.66 27.92
CA PRO A 16 -0.74 -16.75 27.08
C PRO A 16 0.53 -16.26 27.79
N ALA A 17 1.57 -15.97 27.02
CA ALA A 17 2.76 -15.29 27.55
C ALA A 17 2.47 -13.80 27.73
N ARG A 18 2.83 -13.24 28.88
CA ARG A 18 2.71 -11.82 29.20
C ARG A 18 4.02 -11.11 28.86
N LEU A 19 3.97 -10.17 27.93
CA LEU A 19 5.14 -9.40 27.50
C LEU A 19 5.01 -7.96 27.98
N TRP A 20 6.11 -7.41 28.48
CA TRP A 20 6.29 -5.97 28.65
C TRP A 20 7.39 -5.51 27.70
N ILE A 21 7.14 -4.43 26.97
CA ILE A 21 8.09 -3.87 26.00
C ILE A 21 8.22 -2.39 26.31
N GLY A 22 9.45 -1.91 26.49
CA GLY A 22 9.75 -0.52 26.76
C GLY A 22 10.73 0.05 25.75
N THR A 23 10.51 1.29 25.30
CA THR A 23 11.50 2.08 24.56
C THR A 23 11.87 3.37 25.29
N TYR A 24 13.16 3.69 25.32
CA TYR A 24 13.66 4.94 25.90
C TYR A 24 14.97 5.41 25.24
N ASP A 25 14.95 6.60 24.65
CA ASP A 25 16.15 7.22 24.10
C ASP A 25 16.84 8.10 25.15
N LEU A 26 18.06 7.72 25.50
CA LEU A 26 18.88 8.39 26.51
C LEU A 26 19.58 9.64 25.94
N ASN A 27 19.53 9.84 24.62
CA ASN A 27 20.13 10.97 23.91
C ASN A 27 21.57 11.29 24.33
N GLY A 28 22.38 10.26 24.54
CA GLY A 28 23.78 10.37 24.95
C GLY A 28 24.00 10.42 26.46
N THR A 29 22.96 10.40 27.29
CA THR A 29 23.07 10.40 28.75
C THR A 29 23.60 9.06 29.25
N MET A 30 24.61 9.12 30.14
CA MET A 30 25.15 7.94 30.80
C MET A 30 24.28 7.55 31.99
N VAL A 31 23.73 6.35 31.93
CA VAL A 31 22.95 5.71 32.99
C VAL A 31 23.87 4.79 33.81
N GLY A 32 23.76 4.87 35.13
CA GLY A 32 24.48 4.03 36.08
C GLY A 32 23.68 3.70 37.33
N GLU A 33 24.35 3.19 38.37
CA GLU A 33 23.68 2.78 39.62
C GLU A 33 22.90 3.91 40.31
N ARG A 34 23.36 5.16 40.20
CA ARG A 34 22.68 6.35 40.75
C ARG A 34 21.28 6.56 40.20
N ASP A 35 21.02 6.05 38.98
CA ASP A 35 19.77 6.27 38.25
C ASP A 35 18.75 5.15 38.50
N VAL A 36 19.14 4.08 39.19
CA VAL A 36 18.31 2.89 39.46
C VAL A 36 16.97 3.27 40.11
N ALA A 37 16.98 4.16 41.10
CA ALA A 37 15.76 4.58 41.79
C ALA A 37 14.76 5.27 40.85
N GLN A 38 15.26 6.08 39.90
CA GLN A 38 14.40 6.75 38.93
C GLN A 38 13.98 5.81 37.81
N LEU A 39 14.90 5.00 37.27
CA LEU A 39 14.62 4.08 36.16
C LEU A 39 13.66 2.95 36.58
N SER A 40 13.71 2.50 37.84
CA SER A 40 12.77 1.49 38.39
C SER A 40 11.31 1.93 38.30
N LYS A 41 11.04 3.24 38.32
CA LYS A 41 9.68 3.79 38.16
C LYS A 41 9.07 3.49 36.79
N TRP A 42 9.91 3.33 35.76
CA TRP A 42 9.45 2.92 34.45
C TRP A 42 8.85 1.52 34.46
N PHE A 43 9.53 0.59 35.14
CA PHE A 43 9.08 -0.79 35.28
C PHE A 43 7.92 -0.94 36.29
N LEU A 44 7.79 -0.01 37.24
CA LEU A 44 6.68 0.07 38.21
C LEU A 44 5.39 0.66 37.66
N ALA A 45 5.35 1.17 36.43
CA ALA A 45 4.16 1.82 35.89
C ALA A 45 2.92 0.89 35.85
N GLN A 46 3.13 -0.44 35.88
CA GLN A 46 2.08 -1.45 35.99
C GLN A 46 2.28 -2.34 37.23
N LYS A 47 2.25 -1.75 38.43
CA LYS A 47 2.54 -2.42 39.73
C LYS A 47 1.83 -3.76 39.99
N THR A 48 0.76 -4.08 39.26
CA THR A 48 -0.11 -5.23 39.54
C THR A 48 0.08 -6.42 38.58
N ARG A 49 1.06 -6.40 37.67
CA ARG A 49 1.24 -7.46 36.67
C ARG A 49 2.68 -7.95 36.60
N GLU A 50 2.87 -9.22 36.91
CA GLU A 50 4.09 -9.94 36.53
C GLU A 50 4.10 -10.21 35.03
N TYR A 51 5.27 -10.07 34.40
CA TYR A 51 5.48 -10.35 32.98
C TYR A 51 6.40 -11.55 32.82
N ASP A 52 6.11 -12.41 31.85
CA ASP A 52 6.96 -13.57 31.58
C ASP A 52 8.21 -13.14 30.80
N VAL A 53 8.08 -12.10 29.96
CA VAL A 53 9.16 -11.52 29.16
C VAL A 53 9.14 -9.99 29.28
N VAL A 54 10.31 -9.40 29.49
CA VAL A 54 10.52 -7.96 29.52
C VAL A 54 11.54 -7.58 28.47
N VAL A 55 11.16 -6.73 27.53
CA VAL A 55 12.00 -6.25 26.44
C VAL A 55 12.32 -4.77 26.65
N VAL A 56 13.60 -4.45 26.70
CA VAL A 56 14.08 -3.08 26.93
C VAL A 56 14.85 -2.61 25.71
N SER A 57 14.33 -1.58 25.07
CA SER A 57 14.84 -0.95 23.86
C SER A 57 15.41 0.43 24.19
N LEU A 58 16.73 0.58 24.14
CA LEU A 58 17.41 1.85 24.45
C LEU A 58 18.07 2.44 23.22
N GLN A 59 17.94 3.75 23.01
CA GLN A 59 18.62 4.48 21.94
C GLN A 59 19.50 5.59 22.52
N GLY A 60 20.41 6.14 21.71
CA GLY A 60 21.32 7.19 22.16
C GLY A 60 22.28 6.73 23.27
N THR A 61 22.54 5.42 23.36
CA THR A 61 23.48 4.86 24.33
C THR A 61 24.92 5.21 23.94
N ARG A 62 25.70 5.79 24.85
CA ARG A 62 27.13 6.03 24.59
C ARG A 62 27.95 4.78 24.88
N THR A 63 28.72 4.34 23.90
CA THR A 63 29.82 3.39 24.11
C THR A 63 31.15 4.16 24.20
N PRO A 64 32.03 3.87 25.17
CA PRO A 64 33.34 4.47 25.21
C PRO A 64 34.17 4.02 24.00
N ARG A 65 34.90 4.96 23.39
CA ARG A 65 35.55 4.90 22.05
C ARG A 65 36.60 3.80 21.84
N LYS A 66 36.84 2.89 22.78
CA LYS A 66 37.84 1.82 22.66
C LYS A 66 37.39 0.59 23.44
N THR A 67 36.58 -0.29 22.84
CA THR A 67 36.55 -1.75 23.06
C THR A 67 35.41 -2.39 22.27
N SER A 68 35.70 -3.51 21.61
CA SER A 68 34.71 -4.36 20.94
C SER A 68 33.74 -4.98 21.96
N ARG A 69 32.44 -5.03 21.66
CA ARG A 69 31.40 -5.92 22.24
C ARG A 69 31.26 -6.03 23.79
N ALA A 70 32.08 -5.36 24.61
CA ALA A 70 32.20 -5.66 26.04
C ALA A 70 31.60 -4.62 27.00
N TYR A 71 30.96 -3.53 26.51
CA TYR A 71 30.39 -2.48 27.37
C TYR A 71 28.89 -2.62 27.64
N SER A 72 28.25 -3.71 27.22
CA SER A 72 26.82 -3.93 27.44
C SER A 72 26.51 -4.32 28.90
N GLY A 73 27.47 -4.94 29.59
CA GLY A 73 27.31 -5.49 30.95
C GLY A 73 26.87 -4.50 32.03
N PRO A 74 27.43 -3.28 32.14
CA PRO A 74 27.01 -2.33 33.19
C PRO A 74 25.56 -1.86 33.06
N LEU A 75 25.09 -1.59 31.83
CA LEU A 75 23.72 -1.14 31.58
C LEU A 75 22.73 -2.30 31.75
N GLU A 76 23.10 -3.50 31.28
CA GLU A 76 22.35 -4.74 31.56
C GLU A 76 22.20 -4.97 33.06
N ALA A 77 23.26 -4.79 33.84
CA ALA A 77 23.23 -4.95 35.29
C ALA A 77 22.31 -3.91 35.97
N VAL A 78 22.35 -2.66 35.54
CA VAL A 78 21.46 -1.60 36.05
C VAL A 78 20.00 -1.92 35.72
N VAL A 79 19.70 -2.31 34.49
CA VAL A 79 18.33 -2.68 34.08
C VAL A 79 17.86 -3.92 34.85
N LYS A 80 18.70 -4.96 34.96
CA LYS A 80 18.39 -6.16 35.76
C LYS A 80 18.10 -5.80 37.22
N LYS A 81 18.90 -4.93 37.81
CA LYS A 81 18.71 -4.44 39.18
C LYS A 81 17.39 -3.69 39.31
N CYS A 82 17.04 -2.82 38.36
CA CYS A 82 15.74 -2.15 38.36
C CYS A 82 14.58 -3.16 38.29
N LEU A 83 14.65 -4.13 37.39
CA LEU A 83 13.60 -5.16 37.24
C LEU A 83 13.42 -6.00 38.51
N ASN A 84 14.53 -6.40 39.14
CA ASN A 84 14.46 -7.24 40.34
C ASN A 84 14.11 -6.46 41.62
N LEU A 85 14.44 -5.17 41.72
CA LEU A 85 13.92 -4.32 42.80
C LEU A 85 12.39 -4.21 42.75
N VAL A 86 11.81 -4.25 41.55
CA VAL A 86 10.35 -4.24 41.35
C VAL A 86 9.72 -5.60 41.65
N ALA A 87 10.49 -6.68 41.47
CA ALA A 87 10.02 -8.06 41.65
C ALA A 87 10.23 -8.62 43.08
N GLU A 88 10.91 -7.87 43.97
CA GLU A 88 11.11 -8.23 45.38
C GLU A 88 9.77 -8.42 46.13
N ASP A 89 8.70 -7.74 45.73
CA ASP A 89 7.35 -7.90 46.30
C ASP A 89 6.56 -9.08 45.69
N THR A 90 7.04 -9.69 44.60
CA THR A 90 6.29 -10.69 43.80
C THR A 90 6.95 -12.06 43.68
N SER A 91 8.07 -12.31 44.39
CA SER A 91 8.81 -13.60 44.35
C SER A 91 9.29 -14.03 42.94
N SER A 92 9.37 -13.09 41.99
CA SER A 92 9.84 -13.32 40.63
C SER A 92 11.29 -12.85 40.47
N GLU A 93 12.13 -13.60 39.74
CA GLU A 93 13.48 -13.15 39.39
C GLU A 93 13.61 -13.06 37.87
N TYR A 94 14.07 -11.91 37.37
CA TYR A 94 14.37 -11.74 35.95
C TYR A 94 15.84 -12.02 35.66
N SER A 95 16.07 -12.79 34.61
CA SER A 95 17.40 -13.08 34.05
C SER A 95 17.50 -12.59 32.61
N LEU A 96 18.70 -12.22 32.19
CA LEU A 96 18.95 -11.76 30.82
C LEU A 96 18.95 -12.97 29.88
N LEU A 97 18.04 -12.99 28.91
CA LEU A 97 17.98 -14.02 27.87
C LEU A 97 18.94 -13.70 26.72
N SER A 98 18.90 -12.46 26.22
CA SER A 98 19.73 -11.99 25.11
C SER A 98 19.87 -10.48 25.14
N SER A 99 21.00 -9.99 24.65
CA SER A 99 21.34 -8.58 24.58
C SER A 99 22.18 -8.32 23.34
N CYS A 100 21.88 -7.24 22.62
CA CYS A 100 22.63 -6.86 21.45
C CYS A 100 22.59 -5.34 21.24
N GLN A 101 23.72 -4.78 20.81
CA GLN A 101 23.90 -3.34 20.63
C GLN A 101 24.54 -3.05 19.27
N GLU A 102 24.03 -2.03 18.60
CA GLU A 102 24.57 -1.53 17.33
C GLU A 102 24.40 -0.01 17.24
N SER A 103 25.48 0.70 16.91
CA SER A 103 25.46 2.13 16.57
C SER A 103 24.59 3.02 17.50
N GLY A 104 24.73 2.83 18.82
CA GLY A 104 24.02 3.62 19.84
C GLY A 104 22.62 3.09 20.21
N THR A 105 22.14 2.04 19.55
CA THR A 105 20.88 1.33 19.84
C THR A 105 21.18 0.03 20.57
N HIS A 106 20.43 -0.30 21.64
CA HIS A 106 20.62 -1.49 22.48
C HIS A 106 19.27 -2.18 22.74
N LEU A 107 19.18 -3.46 22.39
CA LEU A 107 18.03 -4.31 22.71
C LEU A 107 18.41 -5.32 23.79
N MET A 108 17.59 -5.44 24.83
CA MET A 108 17.74 -6.43 25.89
C MET A 108 16.42 -7.18 26.06
N VAL A 109 16.50 -8.51 26.19
CA VAL A 109 15.36 -9.36 26.49
C VAL A 109 15.63 -10.07 27.80
N PHE A 110 14.77 -9.83 28.78
CA PHE A 110 14.78 -10.48 30.09
C PHE A 110 13.58 -11.43 30.20
N VAL A 111 13.77 -12.51 30.94
CA VAL A 111 12.73 -13.53 31.17
C VAL A 111 12.62 -13.82 32.66
N ASN A 112 11.38 -14.03 33.11
CA ASN A 112 11.11 -14.49 34.47
C ASN A 112 11.62 -15.93 34.62
N SER A 113 12.33 -16.24 35.70
CA SER A 113 12.82 -17.60 35.98
C SER A 113 11.70 -18.65 36.06
N SER A 114 10.45 -18.23 36.30
CA SER A 114 9.27 -19.10 36.42
C SER A 114 8.41 -19.21 35.15
N ILE A 115 8.93 -18.84 33.97
CA ILE A 115 8.14 -18.89 32.72
C ILE A 115 7.51 -20.28 32.44
N PRO A 116 6.24 -20.35 32.00
CA PRO A 116 5.53 -21.62 31.79
C PRO A 116 5.87 -22.31 30.46
N PHE A 117 6.71 -21.71 29.63
CA PHE A 117 7.04 -22.16 28.27
C PHE A 117 8.54 -22.29 28.07
N ARG A 118 8.94 -23.15 27.12
CA ARG A 118 10.34 -23.32 26.75
C ARG A 118 10.74 -22.23 25.74
N ILE A 119 11.91 -21.63 25.95
CA ILE A 119 12.51 -20.71 24.99
C ILE A 119 13.66 -21.40 24.26
N THR A 120 13.64 -21.35 22.93
CA THR A 120 14.68 -21.90 22.04
C THR A 120 15.00 -20.95 20.89
N GLU A 121 16.01 -21.27 20.09
CA GLU A 121 16.36 -20.55 18.86
C GLU A 121 16.53 -19.02 19.08
N VAL A 122 17.22 -18.67 20.16
CA VAL A 122 17.53 -17.28 20.48
C VAL A 122 18.66 -16.80 19.60
N GLU A 123 18.43 -15.73 18.86
CA GLU A 123 19.41 -15.19 17.92
C GLU A 123 19.28 -13.67 17.83
N ALA A 124 20.41 -12.99 17.67
CA ALA A 124 20.47 -11.54 17.47
C ALA A 124 21.10 -11.20 16.11
N ALA A 125 20.55 -10.19 15.45
CA ALA A 125 21.04 -9.65 14.19
C ALA A 125 21.07 -8.12 14.23
N THR A 126 21.94 -7.51 13.43
CA THR A 126 22.10 -6.05 13.39
C THR A 126 22.17 -5.54 11.97
N VAL A 127 21.74 -4.29 11.77
CA VAL A 127 21.87 -3.56 10.51
C VAL A 127 22.45 -2.19 10.80
N VAL A 128 23.45 -1.78 10.02
CA VAL A 128 24.05 -0.44 10.10
C VAL A 128 23.56 0.38 8.91
N LEU A 129 22.92 1.52 9.20
CA LEU A 129 22.48 2.48 8.20
C LEU A 129 23.65 3.39 7.84
N ARG A 130 24.09 3.37 6.57
CA ARG A 130 25.16 4.25 6.06
C ARG A 130 24.56 5.38 5.23
N ARG A 131 24.69 6.63 5.71
CA ARG A 131 24.48 7.84 4.90
C ARG A 131 25.78 8.27 4.19
N SER A 132 25.66 8.92 3.03
CA SER A 132 26.78 9.33 2.14
C SER A 132 27.60 10.52 2.64
N THR A 133 27.22 11.16 3.75
CA THR A 133 27.93 12.28 4.37
C THR A 133 28.23 12.00 5.85
N PHE A 134 29.25 12.67 6.40
CA PHE A 134 29.92 12.56 7.73
C PHE A 134 29.02 12.58 9.00
N SER A 135 27.80 12.08 8.95
CA SER A 135 26.84 11.99 10.05
C SER A 135 27.05 10.75 10.94
N GLU A 136 26.50 10.83 12.15
CA GLU A 136 26.49 9.78 13.17
C GLU A 136 26.05 8.41 12.60
N LYS A 137 26.79 7.34 12.91
CA LYS A 137 26.38 5.98 12.53
C LYS A 137 25.09 5.64 13.27
N ARG A 138 24.07 5.19 12.53
CA ARG A 138 22.80 4.69 13.07
C ARG A 138 22.66 3.21 12.74
N GLY A 139 21.93 2.49 13.57
CA GLY A 139 21.70 1.07 13.35
C GLY A 139 20.48 0.56 14.07
N ALA A 140 20.09 -0.64 13.66
CA ALA A 140 19.00 -1.40 14.24
C ALA A 140 19.50 -2.75 14.76
N VAL A 141 18.82 -3.23 15.78
CA VAL A 141 19.07 -4.52 16.41
C VAL A 141 17.77 -5.31 16.40
N GLY A 142 17.84 -6.57 15.97
CA GLY A 142 16.76 -7.54 16.07
C GLY A 142 17.18 -8.67 17.00
N ILE A 143 16.29 -9.12 17.87
CA ILE A 143 16.44 -10.35 18.66
C ILE A 143 15.22 -11.22 18.41
N ARG A 144 15.44 -12.44 17.93
CA ARG A 144 14.41 -13.46 17.77
C ARG A 144 14.51 -14.54 18.84
N ALA A 145 13.38 -15.18 19.11
CA ALA A 145 13.29 -16.38 19.94
C ALA A 145 12.07 -17.22 19.54
N ALA A 146 12.06 -18.49 19.91
CA ALA A 146 10.89 -19.36 19.81
C ALA A 146 10.35 -19.67 21.22
N PHE A 147 9.09 -19.32 21.46
CA PHE A 147 8.33 -19.61 22.66
C PHE A 147 7.49 -20.86 22.39
N ASN A 148 7.94 -22.02 22.86
CA ASN A 148 7.50 -23.32 22.37
C ASN A 148 7.60 -23.41 20.84
N LYS A 149 6.47 -23.32 20.13
CA LYS A 149 6.41 -23.31 18.66
C LYS A 149 6.12 -21.92 18.06
N THR A 150 5.83 -20.93 18.90
CA THR A 150 5.52 -19.56 18.45
C THR A 150 6.82 -18.78 18.27
N THR A 151 7.12 -18.33 17.05
CA THR A 151 8.32 -17.54 16.76
C THR A 151 8.06 -16.04 16.96
N VAL A 152 8.97 -15.36 17.66
CA VAL A 152 8.83 -13.95 18.00
C VAL A 152 10.09 -13.19 17.61
N CYS A 153 9.92 -11.98 17.08
CA CYS A 153 11.02 -11.06 16.77
C CYS A 153 10.79 -9.70 17.44
N PHE A 154 11.82 -9.19 18.12
CA PHE A 154 11.87 -7.86 18.72
C PHE A 154 12.87 -7.02 17.95
N VAL A 155 12.49 -5.80 17.56
CA VAL A 155 13.33 -4.91 16.76
C VAL A 155 13.39 -3.53 17.40
N THR A 156 14.59 -2.95 17.43
CA THR A 156 14.82 -1.58 17.88
C THR A 156 15.66 -0.80 16.88
N ALA A 157 15.37 0.49 16.75
CA ALA A 157 16.10 1.41 15.89
C ALA A 157 16.01 2.84 16.45
N LYS A 158 16.95 3.69 15.99
CA LYS A 158 16.85 5.15 16.07
C LYS A 158 16.89 5.73 14.66
N PHE A 159 15.81 6.35 14.23
CA PHE A 159 15.74 6.96 12.90
C PHE A 159 16.24 8.41 12.89
N SER A 160 16.48 8.90 11.68
CA SER A 160 16.88 10.26 11.36
C SER A 160 15.95 11.28 12.00
N GLY A 161 16.55 12.19 12.76
CA GLY A 161 15.87 13.34 13.34
C GLY A 161 15.79 14.51 12.38
N GLY A 162 14.82 15.40 12.60
CA GLY A 162 14.52 16.54 11.73
C GLY A 162 13.08 16.48 11.24
N PHE A 163 12.41 17.64 11.20
CA PHE A 163 11.00 17.70 10.80
C PHE A 163 10.79 17.25 9.34
N ALA A 164 11.66 17.68 8.43
CA ALA A 164 11.57 17.40 6.99
C ALA A 164 12.10 16.01 6.58
N ASP A 165 12.74 15.26 7.49
CA ASP A 165 13.41 13.99 7.17
C ASP A 165 12.48 12.76 7.19
N TYR A 166 11.16 12.94 7.01
CA TYR A 166 10.23 11.80 7.07
C TYR A 166 10.47 10.77 5.95
N ASP A 167 10.87 11.21 4.75
CA ASP A 167 11.24 10.30 3.65
C ASP A 167 12.51 9.50 3.97
N GLU A 168 13.45 10.09 4.70
CA GLU A 168 14.60 9.34 5.20
C GLU A 168 14.17 8.28 6.20
N ARG A 169 13.30 8.62 7.16
CA ARG A 169 12.81 7.66 8.15
C ARG A 169 12.10 6.47 7.50
N ASN A 170 11.31 6.71 6.46
CA ASN A 170 10.67 5.65 5.68
C ASN A 170 11.71 4.75 5.01
N ARG A 171 12.77 5.34 4.41
CA ARG A 171 13.87 4.57 3.79
C ARG A 171 14.69 3.78 4.81
N GLU A 172 14.97 4.36 5.97
CA GLU A 172 15.66 3.69 7.07
C GLU A 172 14.83 2.51 7.58
N TYR A 173 13.52 2.68 7.75
CA TYR A 173 12.59 1.59 8.05
C TYR A 173 12.67 0.47 7.00
N ALA A 174 12.49 0.78 5.71
CA ALA A 174 12.52 -0.21 4.64
C ALA A 174 13.85 -0.96 4.59
N THR A 175 14.97 -0.23 4.73
CA THR A 175 16.33 -0.82 4.76
C THR A 175 16.49 -1.81 5.90
N ILE A 176 15.93 -1.53 7.08
CA ILE A 176 16.00 -2.46 8.23
C ILE A 176 15.04 -3.62 8.02
N ALA A 177 13.81 -3.36 7.59
CA ALA A 177 12.78 -4.38 7.37
C ALA A 177 13.23 -5.45 6.36
N GLU A 178 13.87 -5.02 5.27
CA GLU A 178 14.37 -5.91 4.20
C GLU A 178 15.77 -6.45 4.50
N GLY A 179 16.62 -5.66 5.14
CA GLY A 179 18.04 -5.95 5.31
C GLY A 179 18.40 -6.73 6.59
N LEU A 180 17.55 -6.72 7.62
CA LEU A 180 17.85 -7.42 8.87
C LEU A 180 17.48 -8.89 8.76
N GLN A 181 18.50 -9.75 8.72
CA GLN A 181 18.35 -11.20 8.58
C GLN A 181 19.05 -11.93 9.72
N PHE A 182 18.39 -12.97 10.22
CA PHE A 182 18.95 -13.91 11.18
C PHE A 182 19.66 -15.03 10.41
N ALA A 183 20.87 -15.40 10.85
CA ALA A 183 21.73 -16.37 10.18
C ALA A 183 21.07 -17.76 10.07
N THR A 184 20.21 -18.12 11.03
CA THR A 184 19.45 -19.38 10.96
C THR A 184 18.39 -19.31 9.85
N ASN A 185 18.65 -19.98 8.72
CA ASN A 185 17.77 -20.07 7.56
C ASN A 185 17.48 -18.73 6.84
N LEU A 186 18.32 -17.71 7.04
CA LEU A 186 18.18 -16.37 6.44
C LEU A 186 16.78 -15.75 6.66
N ARG A 187 16.19 -15.99 7.85
CA ARG A 187 14.87 -15.46 8.18
C ARG A 187 14.93 -13.94 8.32
N GLY A 188 14.02 -13.24 7.65
CA GLY A 188 13.78 -11.82 7.83
C GLY A 188 12.94 -11.53 9.07
N ILE A 189 12.71 -10.25 9.33
CA ILE A 189 11.88 -9.79 10.46
C ILE A 189 10.46 -10.36 10.35
N ASP A 190 9.84 -10.26 9.18
CA ASP A 190 8.42 -10.58 8.97
C ASP A 190 8.08 -12.08 8.89
N ASP A 191 9.09 -12.96 8.91
CA ASP A 191 8.94 -14.43 8.90
C ASP A 191 8.53 -15.01 10.27
N HIS A 192 8.34 -14.16 11.28
CA HIS A 192 7.98 -14.57 12.64
C HIS A 192 6.47 -14.46 12.87
N ASP A 193 5.94 -15.34 13.73
CA ASP A 193 4.51 -15.34 14.07
C ASP A 193 4.06 -14.04 14.74
N ALA A 194 4.94 -13.44 15.54
CA ALA A 194 4.72 -12.13 16.17
C ALA A 194 5.99 -11.27 16.04
N VAL A 195 5.81 -10.00 15.70
CA VAL A 195 6.90 -9.03 15.56
C VAL A 195 6.56 -7.78 16.34
N PHE A 196 7.53 -7.28 17.09
CA PHE A 196 7.40 -6.05 17.88
C PHE A 196 8.53 -5.08 17.54
N TRP A 197 8.16 -3.88 17.11
CA TRP A 197 9.09 -2.77 16.92
C TRP A 197 8.98 -1.83 18.10
N ALA A 198 10.10 -1.47 18.71
CA ALA A 198 10.14 -0.51 19.80
C ALA A 198 11.39 0.36 19.64
N GLY A 199 11.25 1.66 19.48
CA GLY A 199 12.40 2.53 19.28
C GLY A 199 12.06 4.01 19.17
N ASN A 200 13.10 4.83 18.96
CA ASN A 200 12.94 6.23 18.61
C ASN A 200 12.85 6.35 17.08
N PHE A 201 11.64 6.27 16.54
CA PHE A 201 11.40 6.42 15.11
C PHE A 201 11.37 7.88 14.67
N ASN A 202 11.42 8.84 15.60
CA ASN A 202 11.76 10.26 15.36
C ASN A 202 10.84 11.01 14.38
N TYR A 203 9.66 10.46 14.07
CA TYR A 203 8.58 11.17 13.38
C TYR A 203 8.08 12.33 14.23
N ARG A 204 7.60 13.38 13.55
CA ARG A 204 7.20 14.65 14.16
C ARG A 204 5.72 14.93 13.96
N ILE A 205 5.20 15.91 14.70
CA ILE A 205 3.82 16.38 14.54
C ILE A 205 3.80 17.55 13.56
N GLY A 206 2.98 17.46 12.52
CA GLY A 206 2.83 18.43 11.42
C GLY A 206 2.12 19.73 11.77
N LEU A 207 2.28 20.23 12.99
CA LEU A 207 1.62 21.45 13.49
C LEU A 207 2.64 22.42 14.07
N ARG A 208 2.27 23.70 14.18
CA ARG A 208 3.14 24.72 14.80
C ARG A 208 3.24 24.53 16.33
N TRP A 209 4.34 25.01 16.90
CA TRP A 209 4.64 24.89 18.33
C TRP A 209 3.51 25.44 19.24
N ASP A 210 2.98 26.61 18.91
CA ASP A 210 1.91 27.27 19.67
C ASP A 210 0.64 26.40 19.75
N VAL A 211 0.26 25.81 18.61
CA VAL A 211 -0.90 24.92 18.51
C VAL A 211 -0.65 23.62 19.28
N VAL A 212 0.53 23.03 19.15
CA VAL A 212 0.89 21.79 19.88
C VAL A 212 0.83 22.02 21.39
N MET A 213 1.42 23.10 21.88
CA MET A 213 1.42 23.42 23.30
C MET A 213 0.03 23.76 23.85
N ASP A 214 -0.81 24.46 23.08
CA ASP A 214 -2.22 24.69 23.44
C ASP A 214 -2.98 23.37 23.61
N ARG A 215 -2.87 22.47 22.63
CA ARG A 215 -3.51 21.15 22.67
C ARG A 215 -3.01 20.28 23.81
N ILE A 216 -1.72 20.30 24.11
CA ILE A 216 -1.15 19.56 25.25
C ILE A 216 -1.75 20.09 26.56
N LYS A 217 -1.81 21.41 26.76
CA LYS A 217 -2.41 22.00 27.97
C LYS A 217 -3.88 21.65 28.08
N ARG A 218 -4.63 21.80 27.00
CA ARG A 218 -6.07 21.45 26.98
C ARG A 218 -6.29 19.97 27.21
N ALA A 219 -5.39 19.08 26.79
CA ALA A 219 -5.51 17.66 27.07
C ALA A 219 -5.43 17.32 28.58
N GLU A 220 -4.79 18.16 29.41
CA GLU A 220 -4.77 18.00 30.86
C GLU A 220 -6.16 18.23 31.48
N ASP A 221 -6.94 19.16 30.91
CA ASP A 221 -8.26 19.56 31.42
C ASP A 221 -9.43 18.83 30.70
N GLU A 222 -9.33 18.67 29.38
CA GLU A 222 -10.40 18.22 28.47
C GLU A 222 -10.24 16.75 28.04
N GLY A 223 -9.09 16.12 28.34
CA GLY A 223 -8.82 14.71 28.10
C GLY A 223 -8.25 14.36 26.72
N SER A 224 -8.29 13.08 26.37
CA SER A 224 -7.51 12.51 25.25
C SER A 224 -7.95 12.93 23.84
N GLU A 225 -9.10 13.58 23.68
CA GLU A 225 -9.55 14.06 22.35
C GLU A 225 -8.65 15.18 21.81
N GLU A 226 -8.08 16.03 22.68
CA GLU A 226 -7.14 17.06 22.24
C GLU A 226 -5.81 16.42 21.75
N LEU A 227 -5.41 15.29 22.34
CA LEU A 227 -4.27 14.51 21.85
C LEU A 227 -4.56 13.84 20.51
N ARG A 228 -5.81 13.49 20.22
CA ARG A 228 -6.20 12.92 18.92
C ARG A 228 -5.96 13.91 17.78
N VAL A 229 -6.25 15.19 17.96
CA VAL A 229 -5.96 16.23 16.96
C VAL A 229 -4.47 16.28 16.62
N LEU A 230 -3.61 16.12 17.63
CA LEU A 230 -2.17 16.04 17.44
C LEU A 230 -1.77 14.74 16.72
N TYR A 231 -2.38 13.61 17.07
CA TYR A 231 -2.14 12.30 16.45
C TYR A 231 -2.58 12.25 14.97
N ASP A 232 -3.66 12.94 14.61
CA ASP A 232 -4.11 13.05 13.22
C ASP A 232 -3.07 13.75 12.34
N ASN A 233 -2.23 14.60 12.94
CA ASN A 233 -1.11 15.29 12.30
C ASN A 233 0.26 14.66 12.61
N ASP A 234 0.32 13.51 13.28
CA ASP A 234 1.55 12.77 13.54
C ASP A 234 2.06 12.12 12.25
N GLN A 235 3.30 12.44 11.85
CA GLN A 235 3.88 11.93 10.61
C GLN A 235 3.92 10.39 10.59
N MET A 236 4.21 9.72 11.70
CA MET A 236 4.23 8.24 11.68
C MET A 236 2.84 7.68 11.43
N ALA A 237 1.83 8.18 12.14
CA ALA A 237 0.45 7.75 11.97
C ALA A 237 -0.06 7.99 10.54
N VAL A 238 0.22 9.17 9.96
CA VAL A 238 -0.09 9.48 8.55
C VAL A 238 0.61 8.51 7.60
N HIS A 239 1.90 8.26 7.81
CA HIS A 239 2.69 7.41 6.92
C HIS A 239 2.33 5.92 7.04
N MET A 240 1.95 5.46 8.23
CA MET A 240 1.41 4.12 8.44
C MET A 240 0.05 3.93 7.77
N ARG A 241 -0.88 4.89 7.93
CA ARG A 241 -2.20 4.85 7.25
C ARG A 241 -2.06 4.87 5.73
N ALA A 242 -1.04 5.54 5.22
CA ALA A 242 -0.70 5.57 3.81
C ALA A 242 0.09 4.34 3.30
N GLY A 243 0.50 3.42 4.19
CA GLY A 243 1.23 2.19 3.82
C GLY A 243 2.70 2.40 3.45
N LEU A 244 3.32 3.50 3.91
CA LEU A 244 4.69 3.91 3.54
C LEU A 244 5.76 3.44 4.49
N ALA A 245 5.38 3.23 5.74
CA ALA A 245 6.23 2.73 6.79
C ALA A 245 5.38 1.85 7.71
N PHE A 246 5.99 0.79 8.23
CA PHE A 246 5.34 -0.17 9.12
C PHE A 246 4.02 -0.76 8.56
N SER A 247 3.99 -1.05 7.26
CA SER A 247 2.86 -1.74 6.62
C SER A 247 2.56 -3.06 7.34
N TYR A 248 1.28 -3.34 7.58
CA TYR A 248 0.80 -4.52 8.33
C TYR A 248 1.11 -4.55 9.84
N TYR A 249 1.75 -3.51 10.38
CA TYR A 249 1.88 -3.32 11.83
C TYR A 249 0.74 -2.47 12.36
N THR A 250 0.47 -2.65 13.65
CA THR A 250 -0.55 -1.91 14.39
C THR A 250 0.06 -1.23 15.59
N GLU A 251 -0.50 -0.07 15.95
CA GLU A 251 -0.17 0.68 17.14
C GLU A 251 -1.48 0.95 17.90
N ALA A 252 -1.47 0.78 19.23
CA ALA A 252 -2.60 1.20 20.04
C ALA A 252 -2.76 2.72 20.02
N VAL A 253 -4.00 3.17 20.25
CA VAL A 253 -4.32 4.59 20.36
C VAL A 253 -3.41 5.26 21.40
N VAL A 254 -2.66 6.27 20.97
CA VAL A 254 -1.79 7.06 21.84
C VAL A 254 -2.65 7.98 22.70
N ARG A 255 -2.60 7.78 24.02
CA ARG A 255 -3.39 8.53 25.01
C ARG A 255 -2.56 9.36 25.99
N PHE A 256 -1.26 9.49 25.71
CA PHE A 256 -0.30 10.22 26.52
C PHE A 256 0.29 11.38 25.73
N ALA A 257 0.77 12.41 26.43
CA ALA A 257 1.36 13.59 25.82
C ALA A 257 2.66 13.27 25.02
N PRO A 258 3.05 14.11 24.05
CA PRO A 258 4.29 13.94 23.31
C PRO A 258 5.52 13.69 24.18
N THR A 259 6.34 12.71 23.83
CA THR A 259 7.42 12.20 24.69
C THR A 259 8.75 12.90 24.47
N SER A 260 8.82 13.85 23.54
CA SER A 260 9.97 14.70 23.25
C SER A 260 9.52 16.14 23.01
N THR A 261 10.34 17.18 23.15
CA THR A 261 11.70 17.19 23.74
C THR A 261 11.65 18.06 24.99
N PHE A 262 11.99 17.48 26.15
CA PHE A 262 11.92 18.10 27.46
C PHE A 262 13.25 18.74 27.88
N GLN A 263 13.18 19.68 28.80
CA GLN A 263 14.36 20.08 29.57
C GLN A 263 14.73 18.94 30.53
N VAL A 264 16.00 18.50 30.50
CA VAL A 264 16.47 17.38 31.35
C VAL A 264 16.23 17.71 32.83
N GLY A 265 15.68 16.76 33.58
CA GLY A 265 15.33 16.93 35.00
C GLY A 265 14.03 17.70 35.27
N SER A 266 13.30 18.15 34.24
CA SER A 266 12.09 18.96 34.34
C SER A 266 10.95 18.39 33.48
N ASP A 267 9.71 18.75 33.79
CA ASP A 267 8.51 18.45 32.97
C ASP A 267 8.21 19.53 31.92
N ALA A 268 9.05 20.56 31.82
CA ALA A 268 8.91 21.59 30.80
C ALA A 268 9.46 21.11 29.43
N TYR A 269 8.69 21.32 28.36
CA TYR A 269 9.17 21.18 26.99
C TYR A 269 10.18 22.30 26.64
N GLN A 270 11.12 21.99 25.75
CA GLN A 270 12.03 22.98 25.17
C GLN A 270 11.28 23.89 24.19
N THR A 271 11.68 25.16 24.12
CA THR A 271 11.04 26.17 23.27
C THR A 271 11.48 26.09 21.81
N GLU A 272 12.64 25.50 21.55
CA GLU A 272 13.28 25.42 20.23
C GLU A 272 12.85 24.18 19.43
N SER A 273 12.10 23.27 20.04
CA SER A 273 11.63 22.03 19.43
C SER A 273 10.15 21.84 19.63
N ILE A 274 9.43 21.56 18.54
CA ILE A 274 8.03 21.15 18.59
C ILE A 274 7.94 19.79 19.31
N PRO A 275 7.08 19.66 20.33
CA PRO A 275 6.88 18.38 20.98
C PRO A 275 6.40 17.29 20.01
N ALA A 276 6.85 16.04 20.18
CA ALA A 276 6.49 14.92 19.31
C ALA A 276 6.50 13.56 20.02
N TRP A 277 5.78 12.58 19.47
CA TRP A 277 5.86 11.17 19.87
C TRP A 277 6.93 10.45 19.07
N THR A 278 8.17 10.59 19.52
CA THR A 278 9.36 10.03 18.88
C THR A 278 9.58 8.56 19.26
N GLY A 279 9.30 8.19 20.51
CA GLY A 279 9.40 6.82 21.03
C GLY A 279 8.08 6.07 20.85
N ARG A 280 8.08 4.97 20.08
CA ARG A 280 6.86 4.26 19.69
C ARG A 280 7.03 2.74 19.78
N ILE A 281 5.90 2.04 19.95
CA ILE A 281 5.87 0.58 20.04
C ILE A 281 4.76 0.04 19.14
N LEU A 282 5.11 -0.81 18.19
CA LEU A 282 4.20 -1.41 17.22
C LEU A 282 4.25 -2.92 17.31
N CYS A 283 3.16 -3.58 16.91
CA CYS A 283 3.08 -5.03 16.83
C CYS A 283 2.42 -5.50 15.53
N LYS A 284 2.84 -6.66 15.04
CA LYS A 284 2.14 -7.43 14.01
C LYS A 284 1.13 -8.35 14.73
N PRO A 285 -0.19 -8.08 14.67
CA PRO A 285 -1.13 -8.51 15.71
C PRO A 285 -1.65 -9.95 15.57
N LEU A 286 -1.10 -10.79 14.67
CA LEU A 286 -1.69 -12.11 14.37
C LEU A 286 -1.80 -13.05 15.58
N LYS A 287 -0.94 -12.90 16.60
CA LYS A 287 -0.96 -13.70 17.84
C LYS A 287 -0.80 -12.88 19.12
N ALA A 288 -0.83 -11.55 19.04
CA ALA A 288 -0.53 -10.68 20.18
C ALA A 288 -1.64 -9.65 20.39
N LYS A 289 -2.18 -9.61 21.61
CA LYS A 289 -3.17 -8.62 22.04
C LYS A 289 -2.50 -7.59 22.94
N GLN A 290 -2.55 -6.32 22.56
CA GLN A 290 -2.04 -5.24 23.38
C GLN A 290 -3.01 -4.95 24.55
N VAL A 291 -2.47 -4.83 25.76
CA VAL A 291 -3.24 -4.61 27.00
C VAL A 291 -2.88 -3.31 27.72
N ALA A 292 -1.73 -2.71 27.39
CA ALA A 292 -1.36 -1.38 27.88
C ALA A 292 -0.48 -0.66 26.87
N TYR A 293 -0.56 0.67 26.87
CA TYR A 293 0.33 1.55 26.11
C TYR A 293 0.37 2.95 26.74
N ASP A 294 1.52 3.34 27.30
CA ASP A 294 1.64 4.61 28.01
C ASP A 294 3.10 5.10 28.11
N SER A 295 3.28 6.33 28.59
CA SER A 295 4.58 6.92 28.92
C SER A 295 4.74 7.14 30.43
N VAL A 296 5.97 7.25 30.91
CA VAL A 296 6.24 7.48 32.34
C VAL A 296 6.91 8.83 32.56
N GLY A 297 6.12 9.83 32.97
CA GLY A 297 6.57 11.20 33.19
C GLY A 297 7.60 11.37 34.33
N GLU A 298 7.61 10.46 35.31
CA GLU A 298 8.49 10.57 36.49
C GLU A 298 9.98 10.33 36.20
N VAL A 299 10.29 9.73 35.05
CA VAL A 299 11.66 9.43 34.61
C VAL A 299 12.17 10.58 33.76
N ARG A 300 13.12 11.35 34.31
CA ARG A 300 13.60 12.62 33.75
C ARG A 300 15.11 12.63 33.46
N ILE A 301 15.68 11.44 33.27
CA ILE A 301 17.10 11.23 33.01
C ILE A 301 17.51 11.81 31.64
N SER A 302 16.59 11.77 30.67
CA SER A 302 16.75 12.24 29.29
C SER A 302 15.81 13.40 28.99
N ASP A 303 16.02 14.03 27.84
CA ASP A 303 15.08 14.95 27.20
C ASP A 303 13.88 14.22 26.57
N GLN A 304 13.88 12.89 26.60
CA GLN A 304 12.76 12.04 26.22
C GLN A 304 12.05 11.50 27.47
N ARG A 305 10.81 11.05 27.30
CA ARG A 305 10.13 10.21 28.30
C ARG A 305 10.09 8.76 27.84
N PRO A 306 10.33 7.79 28.75
CA PRO A 306 10.22 6.39 28.41
C PRO A 306 8.77 5.99 28.13
N VAL A 307 8.59 5.11 27.15
CA VAL A 307 7.30 4.57 26.70
C VAL A 307 7.28 3.08 26.94
N TYR A 308 6.14 2.53 27.34
CA TYR A 308 5.95 1.09 27.47
C TYR A 308 4.65 0.61 26.86
N ALA A 309 4.64 -0.64 26.46
CA ALA A 309 3.46 -1.39 26.05
C ALA A 309 3.49 -2.77 26.69
N ALA A 310 2.31 -3.32 26.98
CA ALA A 310 2.15 -4.68 27.46
C ALA A 310 1.29 -5.50 26.50
N PHE A 311 1.60 -6.79 26.35
CA PHE A 311 0.91 -7.69 25.43
C PHE A 311 0.63 -9.05 26.07
N GLU A 312 -0.46 -9.67 25.63
CA GLU A 312 -0.75 -11.09 25.81
C GLU A 312 -0.49 -11.80 24.48
N LEU A 313 0.53 -12.67 24.45
CA LEU A 313 0.95 -13.44 23.29
C LEU A 313 0.41 -14.87 23.37
N GLU A 314 -0.27 -15.30 22.31
CA GLU A 314 -0.71 -16.68 22.16
C GLU A 314 0.50 -17.60 21.90
N VAL A 315 0.74 -18.51 22.86
CA VAL A 315 1.80 -19.51 22.75
C VAL A 315 1.20 -20.87 22.45
N SER A 316 1.59 -21.45 21.32
CA SER A 316 1.15 -22.77 20.91
C SER A 316 1.63 -23.84 21.91
N PRO A 317 0.77 -24.80 22.31
CA PRO A 317 1.15 -25.88 23.22
C PRO A 317 2.28 -26.75 22.66
N GLN A 318 3.09 -27.29 23.56
CA GLN A 318 4.04 -28.34 23.22
C GLN A 318 3.30 -29.64 22.90
N GLU A 319 3.60 -30.29 21.78
CA GLU A 319 3.10 -31.65 21.54
C GLU A 319 3.69 -32.57 22.62
N LYS A 320 2.83 -33.24 23.39
CA LYS A 320 3.26 -34.40 24.17
C LYS A 320 3.80 -35.42 23.16
N ILE A 321 5.10 -35.71 23.23
CA ILE A 321 5.69 -36.82 22.47
C ILE A 321 5.07 -38.09 23.06
N LEU A 322 3.94 -38.55 22.51
CA LEU A 322 3.51 -39.92 22.71
C LEU A 322 4.45 -40.82 21.90
N ASN A 323 5.12 -41.73 22.60
CA ASN A 323 5.95 -42.79 22.02
C ASN A 323 5.32 -43.38 20.75
N ARG A 324 5.89 -43.09 19.58
CA ARG A 324 5.47 -43.70 18.31
C ARG A 324 5.92 -45.16 18.29
N LYS A 325 4.97 -46.09 18.19
CA LYS A 325 5.23 -47.45 17.65
C LYS A 325 5.26 -47.39 16.12
N PRO A 326 5.97 -48.31 15.42
CA PRO A 326 6.20 -48.22 13.98
C PRO A 326 5.09 -48.87 13.13
N VAL A 327 4.74 -48.15 12.05
CA VAL A 327 4.31 -48.46 10.65
C VAL A 327 3.57 -49.80 10.34
N PRO A 328 2.59 -49.85 9.40
CA PRO A 328 2.92 -50.07 7.97
C PRO A 328 2.02 -49.36 6.93
N GLN A 329 2.54 -49.30 5.70
CA GLN A 329 1.98 -48.77 4.45
C GLN A 329 0.89 -49.68 3.84
N THR A 330 -0.13 -49.14 3.13
CA THR A 330 -0.59 -49.62 1.80
C THR A 330 -1.68 -48.75 1.12
N GLU A 331 -1.39 -48.38 -0.13
CA GLU A 331 -2.16 -48.34 -1.40
C GLU A 331 -3.68 -47.97 -1.55
N LYS A 332 -3.89 -47.09 -2.56
CA LYS A 332 -4.84 -47.11 -3.72
C LYS A 332 -6.31 -46.61 -3.62
N GLN A 333 -6.53 -45.53 -4.40
CA GLN A 333 -7.57 -45.25 -5.43
C GLN A 333 -9.05 -45.64 -5.21
N ALA A 334 -9.97 -44.66 -5.32
CA ALA A 334 -11.02 -44.58 -6.35
C ALA A 334 -11.97 -43.36 -6.17
N GLN A 335 -12.38 -42.76 -7.29
CA GLN A 335 -13.56 -41.90 -7.53
C GLN A 335 -14.35 -42.56 -8.69
N PRO A 336 -15.54 -42.10 -9.14
CA PRO A 336 -16.65 -41.35 -8.54
C PRO A 336 -18.04 -41.98 -8.89
N ARG A 337 -19.18 -41.36 -8.49
CA ARG A 337 -20.46 -41.54 -9.20
C ARG A 337 -21.33 -40.27 -9.18
N VAL A 338 -21.94 -40.04 -10.33
CA VAL A 338 -22.85 -38.96 -10.75
C VAL A 338 -24.29 -39.37 -10.47
N GLU A 339 -25.18 -38.42 -10.20
CA GLU A 339 -26.57 -38.47 -10.69
C GLU A 339 -27.15 -37.06 -10.85
N GLU A 340 -27.61 -36.77 -12.07
CA GLU A 340 -28.44 -35.64 -12.48
C GLU A 340 -29.92 -35.97 -12.21
N THR A 341 -30.75 -34.94 -12.04
CA THR A 341 -32.12 -34.93 -12.62
C THR A 341 -32.60 -33.49 -12.81
N ALA A 342 -33.28 -33.28 -13.94
CA ALA A 342 -33.72 -32.01 -14.50
C ALA A 342 -35.25 -31.81 -14.35
N LEU A 343 -35.74 -30.69 -14.94
CA LEU A 343 -37.12 -30.24 -15.26
C LEU A 343 -37.57 -29.05 -14.39
N GLY A 344 -38.14 -27.95 -14.89
CA GLY A 344 -38.66 -27.62 -16.21
C GLY A 344 -39.06 -26.13 -16.29
N LYS A 345 -39.41 -25.71 -17.51
CA LYS A 345 -39.69 -24.34 -17.98
C LYS A 345 -41.00 -23.77 -17.41
N ASP A 346 -41.15 -22.44 -17.40
CA ASP A 346 -42.13 -21.76 -18.27
C ASP A 346 -41.98 -20.24 -18.29
N ASP A 347 -42.32 -19.73 -19.46
CA ASP A 347 -42.33 -18.36 -19.99
C ASP A 347 -43.53 -17.56 -19.43
N LEU A 348 -43.48 -16.22 -19.48
CA LEU A 348 -44.60 -15.32 -19.83
C LEU A 348 -44.22 -13.84 -19.62
N THR A 349 -44.28 -13.14 -20.74
CA THR A 349 -44.09 -11.70 -20.93
C THR A 349 -45.36 -10.91 -20.59
N LEU A 350 -45.23 -9.64 -20.16
CA LEU A 350 -46.30 -8.63 -20.29
C LEU A 350 -45.73 -7.20 -20.34
N ARG A 351 -46.23 -6.43 -21.30
CA ARG A 351 -45.81 -5.09 -21.76
C ARG A 351 -46.32 -3.94 -20.87
N SER A 352 -45.49 -2.89 -20.80
CA SER A 352 -45.67 -1.40 -20.87
C SER A 352 -46.99 -0.74 -20.43
N PRO A 353 -46.98 0.50 -19.89
CA PRO A 353 -46.77 1.72 -20.71
C PRO A 353 -46.03 2.92 -20.04
N GLN A 354 -45.43 3.77 -20.88
CA GLN A 354 -44.90 5.12 -20.57
C GLN A 354 -46.01 6.19 -20.51
N PRO A 355 -45.75 7.34 -19.85
CA PRO A 355 -46.37 8.64 -20.15
C PRO A 355 -45.35 9.69 -20.67
N PRO A 356 -45.83 10.84 -21.22
CA PRO A 356 -45.23 11.51 -22.38
C PRO A 356 -44.31 12.71 -22.07
N ALA A 357 -43.50 13.08 -23.07
CA ALA A 357 -42.64 14.26 -23.10
C ALA A 357 -43.38 15.57 -23.48
N PRO A 358 -42.86 16.75 -23.07
CA PRO A 358 -43.13 18.00 -23.74
C PRO A 358 -41.95 18.48 -24.62
N LYS A 359 -42.33 19.12 -25.73
CA LYS A 359 -41.49 19.66 -26.83
C LYS A 359 -41.17 21.14 -26.59
N SER A 360 -40.03 21.63 -27.12
CA SER A 360 -39.90 22.80 -28.05
C SER A 360 -38.44 23.31 -28.07
N SER A 361 -37.66 23.10 -29.15
CA SER A 361 -37.38 24.02 -30.29
C SER A 361 -36.35 25.11 -29.95
N VAL A 362 -35.23 25.34 -30.67
CA VAL A 362 -34.97 25.87 -32.04
C VAL A 362 -33.42 26.02 -32.18
N PRO A 363 -32.73 26.26 -33.33
CA PRO A 363 -32.76 25.75 -34.71
C PRO A 363 -31.43 25.08 -35.17
N THR A 364 -31.50 24.21 -36.19
CA THR A 364 -30.36 23.59 -36.89
C THR A 364 -29.82 24.46 -38.04
N VAL A 365 -28.49 24.60 -38.12
CA VAL A 365 -27.74 25.09 -39.29
C VAL A 365 -27.26 23.87 -40.12
N PRO A 366 -27.21 23.91 -41.47
CA PRO A 366 -27.07 22.72 -42.29
C PRO A 366 -25.66 22.10 -42.22
N LEU A 367 -25.63 20.79 -42.03
CA LEU A 367 -24.42 19.96 -41.98
C LEU A 367 -24.10 19.44 -43.38
N GLU A 368 -23.23 20.13 -44.12
CA GLU A 368 -22.54 19.53 -45.28
C GLU A 368 -21.04 19.86 -45.27
N ALA A 369 -20.31 19.04 -44.53
CA ALA A 369 -19.04 18.45 -44.98
C ALA A 369 -18.90 17.16 -44.18
N SER A 370 -19.04 16.01 -44.85
CA SER A 370 -18.97 14.68 -44.27
C SER A 370 -17.59 14.43 -43.64
N ILE A 371 -17.43 14.78 -42.37
CA ILE A 371 -16.33 14.30 -41.54
C ILE A 371 -16.58 12.79 -41.39
N ARG A 372 -15.78 11.96 -42.07
CA ARG A 372 -15.67 10.54 -41.71
C ARG A 372 -15.17 10.49 -40.27
N VAL A 373 -16.08 10.22 -39.33
CA VAL A 373 -15.71 9.94 -37.94
C VAL A 373 -15.18 8.51 -37.91
N GLU A 374 -13.93 8.34 -38.31
CA GLU A 374 -13.24 7.05 -38.27
C GLU A 374 -12.98 6.70 -36.80
N THR A 375 -13.72 5.73 -36.29
CA THR A 375 -13.67 5.30 -34.89
C THR A 375 -12.89 4.00 -34.80
N TRP A 376 -11.90 3.95 -33.91
CA TRP A 376 -11.17 2.72 -33.62
C TRP A 376 -12.05 1.56 -33.17
N SER A 377 -13.19 1.83 -32.53
CA SER A 377 -14.17 0.78 -32.16
C SER A 377 -14.75 0.02 -33.35
N ARG A 378 -14.54 0.51 -34.59
CA ARG A 378 -14.94 -0.15 -35.83
C ARG A 378 -13.77 -0.81 -36.57
N ASP A 379 -12.55 -0.73 -36.05
CA ASP A 379 -11.42 -1.44 -36.64
C ASP A 379 -11.67 -2.96 -36.57
N ARG A 380 -11.51 -3.63 -37.71
CA ARG A 380 -11.80 -5.06 -37.83
C ARG A 380 -10.86 -5.91 -36.96
N ASN A 381 -9.59 -5.52 -36.84
CA ASN A 381 -8.65 -6.25 -36.02
C ASN A 381 -8.92 -6.05 -34.53
N LEU A 382 -9.40 -4.87 -34.11
CA LEU A 382 -9.84 -4.67 -32.72
C LEU A 382 -11.04 -5.57 -32.40
N GLN A 383 -12.05 -5.63 -33.28
CA GLN A 383 -13.19 -6.54 -33.11
C GLN A 383 -12.76 -8.00 -33.02
N LEU A 384 -11.87 -8.45 -33.92
CA LEU A 384 -11.30 -9.79 -33.86
C LEU A 384 -10.50 -10.04 -32.57
N THR A 385 -9.85 -9.00 -32.03
CA THR A 385 -9.14 -9.09 -30.74
C THR A 385 -10.13 -9.32 -29.60
N HIS A 386 -11.27 -8.61 -29.60
CA HIS A 386 -12.35 -8.82 -28.63
C HIS A 386 -12.97 -10.21 -28.75
N GLU A 387 -13.30 -10.64 -29.97
CA GLU A 387 -13.84 -11.97 -30.26
C GLU A 387 -12.89 -13.06 -29.74
N PHE A 388 -11.60 -12.94 -30.06
CA PHE A 388 -10.54 -13.85 -29.60
C PHE A 388 -10.44 -13.92 -28.08
N LEU A 389 -10.35 -12.78 -27.39
CA LEU A 389 -10.24 -12.76 -25.92
C LEU A 389 -11.53 -13.26 -25.24
N HIS A 390 -12.69 -12.93 -25.82
CA HIS A 390 -13.98 -13.40 -25.33
C HIS A 390 -14.11 -14.92 -25.47
N GLU A 391 -13.76 -15.50 -26.63
CA GLU A 391 -13.72 -16.94 -26.83
C GLU A 391 -12.74 -17.61 -25.85
N MET A 392 -11.56 -17.00 -25.67
CA MET A 392 -10.56 -17.52 -24.74
C MET A 392 -11.08 -17.56 -23.32
N ARG A 393 -11.83 -16.55 -22.85
CA ARG A 393 -12.39 -16.46 -21.49
C ARG A 393 -13.63 -17.33 -21.28
N ASN A 394 -14.49 -17.45 -22.29
CA ASN A 394 -15.77 -18.13 -22.19
C ASN A 394 -15.75 -19.57 -22.75
N GLY A 395 -14.62 -20.00 -23.33
CA GLY A 395 -14.43 -21.34 -23.86
C GLY A 395 -14.14 -22.43 -22.79
N LYS A 396 -13.99 -23.68 -23.25
CA LYS A 396 -13.83 -24.91 -22.43
C LYS A 396 -12.63 -24.91 -21.46
N TYR A 397 -11.75 -23.90 -21.50
CA TYR A 397 -10.49 -23.86 -20.76
C TYR A 397 -10.60 -23.20 -19.37
N TRP A 398 -11.77 -22.69 -18.98
CA TRP A 398 -11.96 -21.80 -17.82
C TRP A 398 -12.75 -22.36 -16.64
N GLN A 399 -12.67 -23.67 -16.39
CA GLN A 399 -13.45 -24.32 -15.32
C GLN A 399 -12.81 -24.30 -13.91
N THR A 400 -11.64 -23.68 -13.68
CA THR A 400 -11.01 -23.66 -12.34
C THR A 400 -11.16 -22.30 -11.65
N LYS A 401 -11.59 -22.30 -10.38
CA LYS A 401 -11.84 -21.10 -9.54
C LYS A 401 -10.63 -20.16 -9.39
N LYS A 402 -9.42 -20.59 -9.74
CA LYS A 402 -8.15 -19.90 -9.44
C LYS A 402 -7.81 -18.75 -10.41
N HIS A 403 -8.44 -18.66 -11.58
CA HIS A 403 -8.07 -17.67 -12.62
C HIS A 403 -9.09 -16.52 -12.82
N ARG A 404 -10.17 -16.46 -12.04
CA ARG A 404 -11.38 -15.64 -12.34
C ARG A 404 -11.27 -14.12 -12.19
N ARG A 405 -10.15 -13.55 -11.73
CA ARG A 405 -10.07 -12.10 -11.47
C ARG A 405 -9.86 -11.35 -12.80
N ARG A 406 -10.84 -10.53 -13.17
CA ARG A 406 -10.75 -9.61 -14.32
C ARG A 406 -9.74 -8.50 -14.03
N VAL A 407 -9.20 -7.89 -15.08
CA VAL A 407 -8.38 -6.68 -14.96
C VAL A 407 -9.26 -5.57 -14.39
N ARG A 408 -8.79 -4.94 -13.31
CA ARG A 408 -9.47 -3.85 -12.62
C ARG A 408 -8.82 -2.53 -13.03
N VAL A 409 -9.62 -1.56 -13.45
CA VAL A 409 -9.12 -0.26 -13.89
C VAL A 409 -9.84 0.85 -13.15
N ALA A 410 -9.08 1.74 -12.50
CA ALA A 410 -9.61 2.97 -11.93
C ALA A 410 -9.51 4.11 -12.93
N ILE A 411 -10.59 4.90 -13.05
CA ILE A 411 -10.62 6.15 -13.80
C ILE A 411 -10.81 7.27 -12.79
N LEU A 412 -9.85 8.20 -12.73
CA LEU A 412 -9.94 9.41 -11.93
C LEU A 412 -10.37 10.55 -12.86
N ASP A 413 -11.60 11.02 -12.73
CA ASP A 413 -12.19 12.03 -13.62
C ASP A 413 -13.36 12.78 -12.95
N SER A 414 -14.29 13.30 -13.74
CA SER A 414 -15.48 14.08 -13.37
C SER A 414 -16.67 13.25 -12.87
N GLY A 415 -16.52 11.92 -12.81
CA GLY A 415 -17.56 10.95 -12.44
C GLY A 415 -18.00 10.09 -13.63
N ILE A 416 -19.17 9.47 -13.53
CA ILE A 416 -19.78 8.70 -14.62
C ILE A 416 -21.29 8.89 -14.65
N ASP A 417 -21.89 9.16 -15.82
CA ASP A 417 -23.35 9.15 -15.97
C ASP A 417 -23.85 7.71 -16.19
N MET A 418 -24.32 7.07 -15.11
CA MET A 418 -24.86 5.71 -15.16
C MET A 418 -26.17 5.61 -15.95
N ALA A 419 -26.87 6.73 -16.18
CA ALA A 419 -28.10 6.75 -16.98
C ALA A 419 -27.84 6.89 -18.49
N HIS A 420 -26.61 7.19 -18.90
CA HIS A 420 -26.25 7.26 -20.30
C HIS A 420 -26.49 5.90 -20.99
N PRO A 421 -27.19 5.82 -22.15
CA PRO A 421 -27.58 4.53 -22.75
C PRO A 421 -26.42 3.56 -23.01
N GLU A 422 -25.29 4.07 -23.50
CA GLU A 422 -24.08 3.25 -23.73
C GLU A 422 -23.37 2.81 -22.44
N ILE A 423 -23.54 3.52 -21.32
CA ILE A 423 -23.01 3.11 -20.02
C ILE A 423 -23.97 2.11 -19.35
N ALA A 424 -25.27 2.39 -19.38
CA ALA A 424 -26.29 1.55 -18.77
C ALA A 424 -26.24 0.10 -19.31
N THR A 425 -26.00 -0.05 -20.62
CA THR A 425 -25.83 -1.35 -21.29
C THR A 425 -24.56 -2.12 -20.90
N ARG A 426 -23.64 -1.47 -20.17
CA ARG A 426 -22.37 -2.02 -19.68
C ARG A 426 -22.21 -1.81 -18.17
N SER A 427 -23.31 -1.54 -17.47
CA SER A 427 -23.31 -1.18 -16.05
C SER A 427 -22.72 -2.27 -15.17
N GLU A 428 -22.78 -3.54 -15.59
CA GLU A 428 -22.15 -4.66 -14.90
C GLU A 428 -20.61 -4.65 -14.97
N ARG A 429 -20.03 -3.79 -15.81
CA ARG A 429 -18.59 -3.52 -15.85
C ARG A 429 -18.21 -2.40 -14.87
N ILE A 430 -19.14 -1.56 -14.42
CA ILE A 430 -18.87 -0.51 -13.43
C ILE A 430 -19.11 -1.10 -12.05
N VAL A 431 -18.04 -1.38 -11.31
CA VAL A 431 -18.11 -2.14 -10.06
C VAL A 431 -18.39 -1.25 -8.87
N ASP A 432 -17.72 -0.11 -8.78
CA ASP A 432 -17.83 0.81 -7.65
C ASP A 432 -17.48 2.24 -8.04
N THR A 433 -17.91 3.20 -7.23
CA THR A 433 -17.62 4.63 -7.40
C THR A 433 -17.16 5.26 -6.09
N PHE A 434 -16.22 6.18 -6.15
CA PHE A 434 -15.68 6.91 -5.00
C PHE A 434 -15.65 8.41 -5.28
N CYS A 435 -16.03 9.24 -4.30
CA CYS A 435 -15.90 10.70 -4.42
C CYS A 435 -15.36 11.28 -3.12
N PRO A 436 -14.11 11.79 -3.08
CA PRO A 436 -13.54 12.44 -1.91
C PRO A 436 -13.92 13.93 -1.78
N ILE A 437 -14.77 14.46 -2.68
CA ILE A 437 -15.14 15.87 -2.67
C ILE A 437 -16.22 16.12 -1.60
N PRO A 438 -15.98 17.00 -0.61
CA PRO A 438 -16.94 17.28 0.45
C PRO A 438 -18.31 17.74 -0.08
N GLY A 439 -19.37 17.10 0.38
CA GLY A 439 -20.75 17.36 -0.03
C GLY A 439 -21.18 16.66 -1.34
N LEU A 440 -20.28 15.94 -2.00
CA LEU A 440 -20.55 15.15 -3.21
C LEU A 440 -20.21 13.66 -3.04
N GLU A 441 -20.03 13.18 -1.81
CA GLU A 441 -19.51 11.85 -1.49
C GLU A 441 -20.34 10.73 -2.16
N ASP A 442 -21.67 10.90 -2.22
CA ASP A 442 -22.61 9.95 -2.83
C ASP A 442 -22.83 10.18 -4.34
N GLN A 443 -22.08 11.10 -4.97
CA GLN A 443 -22.29 11.52 -6.36
C GLN A 443 -21.18 11.06 -7.32
N GLY A 444 -20.44 10.00 -6.97
CA GLY A 444 -19.45 9.39 -7.87
C GLY A 444 -20.05 8.83 -9.17
N ASN A 445 -21.33 8.45 -9.13
CA ASN A 445 -22.13 7.93 -10.25
C ASN A 445 -22.89 9.02 -11.02
N GLN A 446 -22.46 10.27 -10.93
CA GLN A 446 -22.98 11.39 -11.69
C GLN A 446 -21.84 12.09 -12.40
N ASP A 447 -22.10 12.54 -13.63
CA ASP A 447 -21.14 13.33 -14.41
C ASP A 447 -21.89 14.41 -15.19
N LYS A 448 -21.85 15.64 -14.66
CA LYS A 448 -22.49 16.80 -15.30
C LYS A 448 -21.65 17.35 -16.45
N GLY A 449 -20.34 17.09 -16.46
CA GLY A 449 -19.39 17.57 -17.47
C GLY A 449 -19.31 16.66 -18.69
N GLY A 450 -19.66 15.39 -18.54
CA GLY A 450 -19.64 14.34 -19.55
C GLY A 450 -18.25 13.78 -19.85
N HIS A 451 -17.17 14.37 -19.30
CA HIS A 451 -15.81 13.97 -19.63
C HIS A 451 -15.47 12.58 -19.07
N GLY A 452 -15.78 12.31 -17.80
CA GLY A 452 -15.53 11.00 -17.19
C GLY A 452 -16.34 9.90 -17.84
N THR A 453 -17.59 10.19 -18.21
CA THR A 453 -18.46 9.30 -18.99
C THR A 453 -17.88 8.99 -20.37
N HIS A 454 -17.37 10.02 -21.07
CA HIS A 454 -16.70 9.88 -22.36
C HIS A 454 -15.50 8.95 -22.27
N ILE A 455 -14.64 9.16 -21.26
CA ILE A 455 -13.42 8.41 -20.99
C ILE A 455 -13.73 6.96 -20.60
N ALA A 456 -14.71 6.74 -19.73
CA ALA A 456 -15.13 5.40 -19.31
C ALA A 456 -15.63 4.56 -20.49
N LEU A 457 -16.48 5.12 -21.36
CA LEU A 457 -16.93 4.40 -22.54
C LEU A 457 -15.79 4.12 -23.54
N LEU A 458 -14.87 5.07 -23.75
CA LEU A 458 -13.71 4.83 -24.63
C LEU A 458 -12.87 3.66 -24.12
N LEU A 459 -12.62 3.61 -22.81
CA LEU A 459 -11.86 2.52 -22.23
C LEU A 459 -12.57 1.17 -22.42
N LEU A 460 -13.89 1.11 -22.16
CA LEU A 460 -14.69 -0.10 -22.40
C LEU A 460 -14.77 -0.50 -23.89
N GLN A 461 -14.69 0.45 -24.82
CA GLN A 461 -14.62 0.15 -26.25
C GLN A 461 -13.29 -0.48 -26.65
N ILE A 462 -12.20 -0.19 -25.93
CA ILE A 462 -10.91 -0.86 -26.14
C ILE A 462 -10.85 -2.18 -25.38
N ALA A 463 -11.20 -2.20 -24.09
CA ALA A 463 -11.10 -3.34 -23.21
C ALA A 463 -12.48 -3.70 -22.58
N PRO A 464 -13.39 -4.35 -23.32
CA PRO A 464 -14.78 -4.56 -22.87
C PRO A 464 -14.92 -5.52 -21.68
N MET A 465 -13.88 -6.27 -21.35
CA MET A 465 -13.91 -7.33 -20.34
C MET A 465 -13.37 -6.91 -18.96
N VAL A 466 -12.95 -5.65 -18.80
CA VAL A 466 -12.44 -5.11 -17.53
C VAL A 466 -13.56 -4.90 -16.51
N ASP A 467 -13.14 -4.75 -15.25
CA ASP A 467 -13.96 -4.19 -14.18
C ASP A 467 -13.50 -2.75 -13.94
N LEU A 468 -14.38 -1.78 -14.14
CA LEU A 468 -14.12 -0.35 -13.96
C LEU A 468 -14.52 0.13 -12.57
N TYR A 469 -13.69 1.00 -12.03
CA TYR A 469 -13.92 1.73 -10.78
C TYR A 469 -13.77 3.22 -11.05
N ILE A 470 -14.75 4.02 -10.65
CA ILE A 470 -14.80 5.44 -11.03
C ILE A 470 -14.56 6.32 -9.81
N ALA A 471 -13.47 7.07 -9.79
CA ALA A 471 -13.20 8.06 -8.76
C ALA A 471 -13.49 9.46 -9.31
N ARG A 472 -14.51 10.13 -8.75
CA ARG A 472 -14.86 11.51 -9.08
C ARG A 472 -14.00 12.48 -8.28
N VAL A 473 -13.02 13.10 -8.92
CA VAL A 473 -12.03 13.98 -8.26
C VAL A 473 -12.16 15.46 -8.65
N PHE A 474 -13.05 15.78 -9.59
CA PHE A 474 -13.46 17.15 -9.91
C PHE A 474 -14.91 17.18 -10.47
N GLU A 475 -15.53 18.36 -10.53
CA GLU A 475 -16.82 18.55 -11.23
C GLU A 475 -16.64 18.91 -12.71
N ASP A 476 -15.66 19.77 -12.98
CA ASP A 476 -15.17 20.11 -14.31
C ASP A 476 -13.64 20.13 -14.31
N ALA A 477 -13.01 20.05 -15.49
CA ALA A 477 -11.55 20.00 -15.61
C ALA A 477 -10.82 21.26 -15.08
N LYS A 478 -11.55 22.29 -14.61
CA LYS A 478 -10.99 23.53 -14.05
C LYS A 478 -10.94 23.52 -12.53
N GLY A 479 -11.65 22.62 -11.86
CA GLY A 479 -11.75 22.52 -10.39
C GLY A 479 -10.89 21.43 -9.74
N ILE A 480 -9.82 20.96 -10.38
CA ILE A 480 -9.01 19.85 -9.87
C ILE A 480 -8.17 20.29 -8.65
N THR A 481 -8.41 19.67 -7.50
CA THR A 481 -7.58 19.82 -6.30
C THR A 481 -6.71 18.59 -6.10
N ASP A 482 -5.47 18.80 -5.69
CA ASP A 482 -4.45 17.77 -5.51
C ASP A 482 -4.77 16.74 -4.42
N ASP A 483 -5.36 17.18 -3.30
CA ASP A 483 -5.72 16.29 -2.18
C ASP A 483 -6.70 15.19 -2.61
N TYR A 484 -7.72 15.52 -3.39
CA TYR A 484 -8.72 14.56 -3.87
C TYR A 484 -8.13 13.53 -4.84
N VAL A 485 -7.20 13.96 -5.69
CA VAL A 485 -6.49 13.05 -6.61
C VAL A 485 -5.62 12.07 -5.81
N GLY A 486 -4.87 12.55 -4.81
CA GLY A 486 -4.06 11.69 -3.94
C GLY A 486 -4.93 10.66 -3.18
N CYS A 487 -6.04 11.10 -2.58
CA CYS A 487 -6.99 10.22 -1.91
C CYS A 487 -7.57 9.16 -2.85
N ALA A 488 -7.92 9.54 -4.08
CA ALA A 488 -8.46 8.61 -5.07
C ALA A 488 -7.43 7.58 -5.54
N ILE A 489 -6.16 7.97 -5.73
CA ILE A 489 -5.09 7.01 -6.07
C ILE A 489 -4.91 6.00 -4.93
N LEU A 490 -4.84 6.45 -3.67
CA LEU A 490 -4.73 5.55 -2.52
C LEU A 490 -5.94 4.64 -2.36
N HIS A 491 -7.15 5.14 -2.60
CA HIS A 491 -8.37 4.33 -2.57
C HIS A 491 -8.37 3.27 -3.68
N ALA A 492 -7.92 3.64 -4.89
CA ALA A 492 -7.81 2.71 -6.01
C ALA A 492 -6.80 1.58 -5.73
N VAL A 493 -5.66 1.89 -5.11
CA VAL A 493 -4.62 0.90 -4.76
C VAL A 493 -5.05 0.05 -3.57
N ASN A 494 -5.46 0.65 -2.45
CA ASN A 494 -5.67 -0.07 -1.19
C ASN A 494 -7.08 -0.66 -1.05
N GLY A 495 -8.10 0.08 -1.49
CA GLY A 495 -9.50 -0.32 -1.40
C GLY A 495 -9.89 -1.23 -2.55
N TRP A 496 -9.82 -0.72 -3.77
CA TRP A 496 -10.23 -1.45 -4.97
C TRP A 496 -9.18 -2.45 -5.46
N GLN A 497 -7.91 -2.25 -5.08
CA GLN A 497 -6.77 -3.05 -5.54
C GLN A 497 -6.78 -3.14 -7.06
N VAL A 498 -6.80 -1.99 -7.74
CA VAL A 498 -6.82 -1.94 -9.20
C VAL A 498 -5.47 -2.35 -9.79
N ASP A 499 -5.49 -2.75 -11.06
CA ASP A 499 -4.28 -3.09 -11.82
C ASP A 499 -3.82 -1.93 -12.71
N VAL A 500 -4.74 -1.03 -13.09
CA VAL A 500 -4.49 0.13 -13.94
C VAL A 500 -5.17 1.37 -13.36
N ILE A 501 -4.51 2.52 -13.41
CA ILE A 501 -5.09 3.84 -13.08
C ILE A 501 -4.97 4.74 -14.32
N LEU A 502 -6.08 5.36 -14.71
CA LEU A 502 -6.14 6.37 -15.76
C LEU A 502 -6.37 7.76 -15.16
N MET A 503 -5.49 8.70 -15.49
CA MET A 503 -5.55 10.12 -15.11
C MET A 503 -5.63 10.97 -16.39
N SER A 504 -6.85 11.25 -16.84
CA SER A 504 -7.16 11.97 -18.09
C SER A 504 -7.00 13.50 -17.99
N PHE A 505 -6.26 13.98 -16.99
CA PHE A 505 -6.08 15.38 -16.64
C PHE A 505 -4.61 15.68 -16.31
N GLY A 506 -4.28 16.94 -16.09
CA GLY A 506 -2.95 17.30 -15.60
C GLY A 506 -2.85 18.71 -15.01
N PHE A 507 -1.84 18.87 -14.17
CA PHE A 507 -1.42 20.09 -13.51
C PHE A 507 -0.19 20.69 -14.19
N LYS A 508 -0.08 22.02 -14.15
CA LYS A 508 1.11 22.75 -14.61
C LYS A 508 2.35 22.41 -13.78
N PHE A 509 2.20 22.40 -12.46
CA PHE A 509 3.30 22.23 -11.52
C PHE A 509 3.36 20.82 -10.95
N TRP A 510 4.52 20.45 -10.42
CA TRP A 510 4.71 19.19 -9.72
C TRP A 510 3.94 19.26 -8.41
N VAL A 511 3.23 18.17 -8.10
CA VAL A 511 2.36 18.11 -6.92
C VAL A 511 2.90 17.03 -5.98
N PRO A 512 3.47 17.40 -4.82
CA PRO A 512 4.12 16.45 -3.92
C PRO A 512 3.21 15.31 -3.45
N SER A 513 1.97 15.62 -3.09
CA SER A 513 0.98 14.65 -2.59
C SER A 513 0.65 13.59 -3.66
N ILE A 514 0.42 14.02 -4.90
CA ILE A 514 0.16 13.10 -6.01
C ILE A 514 1.41 12.28 -6.35
N SER A 515 2.61 12.90 -6.38
CA SER A 515 3.90 12.21 -6.65
C SER A 515 4.13 11.06 -5.69
N HIS A 516 3.84 11.34 -4.44
CA HIS A 516 3.90 10.38 -3.38
C HIS A 516 2.94 9.20 -3.62
N THR A 517 1.67 9.46 -3.94
CA THR A 517 0.69 8.39 -4.20
C THR A 517 0.97 7.60 -5.48
N ILE A 518 1.56 8.22 -6.51
CA ILE A 518 2.02 7.55 -7.73
C ILE A 518 3.15 6.57 -7.42
N ARG A 519 4.08 6.92 -6.52
CA ARG A 519 5.13 5.99 -6.08
C ARG A 519 4.55 4.79 -5.33
N VAL A 520 3.52 4.99 -4.50
CA VAL A 520 2.80 3.90 -3.83
C VAL A 520 2.13 2.98 -4.84
N ALA A 521 1.43 3.53 -5.82
CA ALA A 521 0.79 2.77 -6.89
C ALA A 521 1.83 1.97 -7.69
N ALA A 522 2.94 2.60 -8.09
CA ALA A 522 4.03 1.94 -8.81
C ALA A 522 4.66 0.79 -8.01
N PHE A 523 4.86 0.97 -6.70
CA PHE A 523 5.38 -0.08 -5.81
C PHE A 523 4.45 -1.30 -5.71
N ASN A 524 3.16 -1.13 -5.98
CA ASN A 524 2.17 -2.21 -6.01
C ASN A 524 1.92 -2.74 -7.44
N ASP A 525 2.84 -2.51 -8.37
CA ASP A 525 2.73 -2.90 -9.79
C ASP A 525 1.42 -2.41 -10.45
N VAL A 526 0.95 -1.21 -10.05
CA VAL A 526 -0.21 -0.58 -10.67
C VAL A 526 0.25 0.29 -11.84
N LEU A 527 -0.22 -0.05 -13.04
CA LEU A 527 0.12 0.66 -14.26
C LEU A 527 -0.64 2.00 -14.33
N MET A 528 0.05 3.10 -14.54
CA MET A 528 -0.55 4.43 -14.57
C MET A 528 -0.40 5.10 -15.93
N PHE A 529 -1.50 5.63 -16.46
CA PHE A 529 -1.55 6.32 -17.75
C PHE A 529 -2.08 7.73 -17.54
N ALA A 530 -1.43 8.73 -18.13
CA ALA A 530 -1.86 10.11 -18.01
C ALA A 530 -1.84 10.88 -19.33
N ALA A 531 -2.76 11.84 -19.44
CA ALA A 531 -2.84 12.75 -20.58
C ALA A 531 -1.64 13.72 -20.58
N ALA A 532 -0.94 13.82 -21.71
CA ALA A 532 0.32 14.57 -21.77
C ALA A 532 0.14 16.10 -21.63
N SER A 533 -0.87 16.70 -22.26
CA SER A 533 -1.27 18.13 -22.22
C SER A 533 -2.02 18.47 -23.52
N ASN A 534 -2.87 19.50 -23.50
CA ASN A 534 -3.50 20.06 -24.70
C ASN A 534 -3.16 21.56 -24.90
N GLU A 535 -2.14 22.08 -24.23
CA GLU A 535 -1.84 23.51 -24.21
C GLU A 535 -0.92 23.96 -25.36
N GLY A 536 -0.44 23.01 -26.18
CA GLY A 536 0.51 23.29 -27.25
C GLY A 536 1.79 23.97 -26.74
N ALA A 537 2.41 24.79 -27.59
CA ALA A 537 3.65 25.50 -27.27
C ALA A 537 3.46 26.90 -26.65
N ASN A 538 2.21 27.38 -26.51
CA ASN A 538 1.92 28.73 -26.00
C ASN A 538 1.80 28.80 -24.48
N ALA A 539 1.59 27.66 -23.81
CA ALA A 539 1.62 27.61 -22.35
C ALA A 539 3.00 27.22 -21.85
N ASP A 540 3.43 27.76 -20.69
CA ASP A 540 4.65 27.34 -20.00
C ASP A 540 4.47 25.94 -19.33
N ILE A 541 4.05 24.95 -20.12
CA ILE A 541 3.86 23.55 -19.70
C ILE A 541 4.49 22.65 -20.76
N ASP A 542 5.71 22.19 -20.50
CA ASP A 542 6.41 21.25 -21.39
C ASP A 542 5.73 19.87 -21.42
N LEU A 543 5.32 19.36 -20.26
CA LEU A 543 4.55 18.11 -20.10
C LEU A 543 3.76 18.22 -18.80
N ALA A 544 2.47 17.90 -18.84
CA ALA A 544 1.61 18.03 -17.68
C ALA A 544 2.00 17.02 -16.59
N TYR A 545 1.76 17.39 -15.35
CA TYR A 545 1.87 16.51 -14.21
C TYR A 545 0.51 15.84 -13.96
N PRO A 546 0.35 14.51 -13.82
CA PRO A 546 1.40 13.53 -13.50
C PRO A 546 2.04 12.83 -14.70
N ALA A 547 1.69 13.16 -15.95
CA ALA A 547 2.26 12.49 -17.13
C ALA A 547 3.80 12.54 -17.20
N ARG A 548 4.44 13.55 -16.60
CA ARG A 548 5.90 13.64 -16.49
C ARG A 548 6.55 12.82 -15.35
N GLU A 549 5.78 12.06 -14.56
CA GLU A 549 6.34 11.16 -13.54
C GLU A 549 6.98 9.91 -14.16
N THR A 550 8.08 9.43 -13.58
CA THR A 550 8.88 8.32 -14.13
C THR A 550 8.08 7.03 -14.34
N ASN A 551 7.13 6.72 -13.45
CA ASN A 551 6.33 5.49 -13.48
C ASN A 551 4.92 5.71 -14.07
N VAL A 552 4.73 6.79 -14.83
CA VAL A 552 3.47 7.09 -15.51
C VAL A 552 3.72 7.12 -17.01
N PHE A 553 2.89 6.41 -17.77
CA PHE A 553 2.93 6.48 -19.23
C PHE A 553 2.35 7.82 -19.68
N ASP A 554 3.18 8.68 -20.27
CA ASP A 554 2.75 9.90 -20.92
C ASP A 554 2.13 9.58 -22.28
N ILE A 555 0.86 9.94 -22.47
CA ILE A 555 0.15 9.61 -23.71
C ILE A 555 -0.18 10.86 -24.50
N ARG A 556 0.38 10.93 -25.71
CA ARG A 556 0.13 11.98 -26.71
C ARG A 556 -0.99 11.58 -27.67
N ALA A 557 -1.60 12.57 -28.31
CA ALA A 557 -2.69 12.35 -29.26
C ALA A 557 -2.20 12.42 -30.71
N THR A 558 -2.86 11.67 -31.59
CA THR A 558 -2.73 11.80 -33.04
C THR A 558 -4.10 11.83 -33.70
N ASP A 559 -4.14 12.12 -34.98
CA ASP A 559 -5.26 11.72 -35.82
C ASP A 559 -5.22 10.21 -36.13
N HIS A 560 -6.20 9.73 -36.90
CA HIS A 560 -6.34 8.33 -37.31
C HIS A 560 -5.22 7.81 -38.23
N LEU A 561 -4.45 8.70 -38.85
CA LEU A 561 -3.31 8.36 -39.71
C LEU A 561 -1.99 8.34 -38.92
N GLY A 562 -2.01 8.72 -37.64
CA GLY A 562 -0.83 8.85 -36.80
C GLY A 562 -0.11 10.19 -36.95
N ASN A 563 -0.72 11.19 -37.58
CA ASN A 563 -0.16 12.54 -37.61
C ASN A 563 -0.31 13.18 -36.22
N ARG A 564 0.70 13.94 -35.79
CA ARG A 564 0.72 14.57 -34.47
C ARG A 564 -0.48 15.52 -34.29
N TYR A 565 -1.18 15.37 -33.17
CA TYR A 565 -2.20 16.34 -32.75
C TYR A 565 -1.54 17.68 -32.42
N MET A 566 -2.05 18.77 -33.02
CA MET A 566 -1.40 20.09 -32.98
C MET A 566 -1.26 20.69 -31.58
N TYR A 567 -2.09 20.25 -30.63
CA TYR A 567 -2.10 20.75 -29.25
C TYR A 567 -1.31 19.86 -28.27
N ASN A 568 -0.64 18.81 -28.76
CA ASN A 568 0.29 18.07 -27.93
C ASN A 568 1.35 19.00 -27.33
N PRO A 569 1.90 18.66 -26.15
CA PRO A 569 3.04 19.37 -25.59
C PRO A 569 4.21 19.48 -26.58
N PRO A 570 5.12 20.46 -26.38
CA PRO A 570 6.34 20.59 -27.15
C PRO A 570 7.10 19.26 -27.30
N TRP A 571 7.86 19.17 -28.38
CA TRP A 571 8.65 17.97 -28.66
C TRP A 571 9.87 17.95 -27.73
N ASP A 572 10.04 16.86 -26.97
CA ASP A 572 11.26 16.63 -26.18
C ASP A 572 12.19 15.70 -26.97
N ALA A 573 13.26 16.27 -27.52
CA ALA A 573 14.25 15.53 -28.30
C ALA A 573 15.05 14.50 -27.47
N GLY A 574 14.99 14.58 -26.13
CA GLY A 574 15.64 13.65 -25.21
C GLY A 574 14.73 12.52 -24.72
N ALA A 575 13.41 12.56 -24.97
CA ALA A 575 12.48 11.53 -24.54
C ALA A 575 12.72 10.22 -25.31
N ARG A 576 13.13 9.17 -24.59
CA ARG A 576 13.49 7.87 -25.17
C ARG A 576 12.27 7.12 -25.72
N TRP A 577 11.09 7.36 -25.16
CA TRP A 577 9.80 6.77 -25.56
C TRP A 577 8.76 7.87 -25.56
N THR A 578 7.98 8.00 -26.63
CA THR A 578 6.89 8.98 -26.70
C THR A 578 5.67 8.27 -27.27
N PHE A 579 4.86 7.71 -26.38
CA PHE A 579 3.68 6.96 -26.77
C PHE A 579 2.58 7.91 -27.24
N ALA A 580 1.94 7.53 -28.33
CA ALA A 580 0.81 8.26 -28.86
C ALA A 580 -0.24 7.31 -29.43
N THR A 581 -1.46 7.80 -29.55
CA THR A 581 -2.55 7.03 -30.14
C THR A 581 -3.65 7.99 -30.60
N LEU A 582 -4.69 7.45 -31.26
CA LEU A 582 -5.83 8.24 -31.72
C LEU A 582 -6.38 9.09 -30.57
N GLY A 583 -6.40 10.40 -30.78
CA GLY A 583 -6.94 11.37 -29.84
C GLY A 583 -7.69 12.52 -30.50
N GLU A 584 -7.74 12.61 -31.83
CA GLU A 584 -8.53 13.62 -32.55
C GLU A 584 -9.88 13.06 -33.05
N LYS A 585 -10.98 13.78 -32.79
CA LYS A 585 -12.35 13.48 -33.25
C LYS A 585 -12.84 12.08 -32.87
N VAL A 586 -12.50 11.66 -31.65
CA VAL A 586 -12.87 10.33 -31.11
C VAL A 586 -14.29 10.38 -30.58
N LEU A 587 -15.19 9.59 -31.18
CA LEU A 587 -16.60 9.50 -30.81
C LEU A 587 -16.79 8.66 -29.54
N SER A 588 -17.41 9.24 -28.51
CA SER A 588 -17.83 8.51 -27.30
C SER A 588 -19.05 9.18 -26.64
N ALA A 589 -19.45 8.66 -25.49
CA ALA A 589 -20.57 9.15 -24.68
C ALA A 589 -20.33 10.57 -24.20
N TRP A 590 -21.40 11.34 -24.12
CA TRP A 590 -21.40 12.71 -23.60
C TRP A 590 -22.71 12.98 -22.86
N THR A 591 -22.84 14.18 -22.29
CA THR A 591 -24.03 14.60 -21.53
C THR A 591 -25.32 14.41 -22.33
N GLU A 592 -26.44 14.21 -21.61
CA GLU A 592 -27.78 14.08 -22.19
C GLU A 592 -27.96 12.86 -23.14
N GLY A 593 -27.18 11.79 -22.90
CA GLY A 593 -27.29 10.56 -23.70
C GLY A 593 -26.72 10.66 -25.11
N GLN A 594 -25.95 11.71 -25.41
CA GLN A 594 -25.42 11.97 -26.74
C GLN A 594 -24.10 11.25 -26.99
N MET A 595 -23.81 10.93 -28.26
CA MET A 595 -22.48 10.49 -28.69
C MET A 595 -21.80 11.63 -29.45
N LEU A 596 -20.70 12.17 -28.92
CA LEU A 596 -20.01 13.32 -29.53
C LEU A 596 -18.53 13.03 -29.82
N PRO A 597 -18.00 13.51 -30.96
CA PRO A 597 -16.57 13.46 -31.22
C PRO A 597 -15.84 14.51 -30.37
N LYS A 598 -14.84 14.07 -29.61
CA LYS A 598 -13.95 14.94 -28.83
C LYS A 598 -12.50 14.73 -29.24
N SER A 599 -11.69 15.77 -29.02
CA SER A 599 -10.25 15.73 -29.30
C SER A 599 -9.46 16.06 -28.04
N GLY A 600 -8.34 15.37 -27.84
CA GLY A 600 -7.41 15.65 -26.75
C GLY A 600 -6.54 14.46 -26.39
N THR A 601 -5.47 14.74 -25.66
CA THR A 601 -4.59 13.72 -25.04
C THR A 601 -5.32 12.87 -24.00
N SER A 602 -6.43 13.34 -23.44
CA SER A 602 -7.31 12.54 -22.57
C SER A 602 -7.92 11.34 -23.30
N MET A 603 -8.36 11.53 -24.54
CA MET A 603 -8.93 10.45 -25.37
C MET A 603 -7.87 9.41 -25.71
N ALA A 604 -6.67 9.89 -26.03
CA ALA A 604 -5.54 9.02 -26.31
C ALA A 604 -5.11 8.23 -25.06
N ALA A 605 -5.04 8.87 -23.89
CA ALA A 605 -4.71 8.22 -22.63
C ALA A 605 -5.69 7.10 -22.28
N ALA A 606 -7.00 7.33 -22.47
CA ALA A 606 -8.02 6.30 -22.25
C ALA A 606 -7.83 5.07 -23.13
N ILE A 607 -7.50 5.31 -24.40
CA ILE A 607 -7.25 4.25 -25.38
C ILE A 607 -5.96 3.47 -25.06
N ALA A 608 -4.90 4.15 -24.63
CA ALA A 608 -3.65 3.52 -24.22
C ALA A 608 -3.83 2.70 -22.93
N ALA A 609 -4.53 3.24 -21.93
CA ALA A 609 -4.87 2.50 -20.70
C ALA A 609 -5.71 1.25 -21.00
N GLY A 610 -6.70 1.36 -21.89
CA GLY A 610 -7.46 0.21 -22.38
C GLY A 610 -6.56 -0.82 -23.08
N THR A 611 -5.57 -0.37 -23.86
CA THR A 611 -4.60 -1.28 -24.50
C THR A 611 -3.73 -2.01 -23.47
N GLY A 612 -3.22 -1.31 -22.46
CA GLY A 612 -2.50 -1.93 -21.35
C GLY A 612 -3.36 -2.96 -20.61
N ALA A 613 -4.62 -2.64 -20.35
CA ALA A 613 -5.57 -3.55 -19.74
C ALA A 613 -5.85 -4.79 -20.62
N LEU A 614 -5.93 -4.65 -21.94
CA LEU A 614 -6.07 -5.78 -22.88
C LEU A 614 -4.86 -6.73 -22.84
N LEU A 615 -3.64 -6.18 -22.81
CA LEU A 615 -2.40 -6.96 -22.75
C LEU A 615 -2.29 -7.71 -21.42
N LEU A 616 -2.62 -7.04 -20.32
CA LEU A 616 -2.69 -7.66 -19.00
C LEU A 616 -3.79 -8.71 -18.89
N ASP A 617 -4.91 -8.51 -19.59
CA ASP A 617 -5.98 -9.50 -19.63
C ASP A 617 -5.54 -10.78 -20.35
N PHE A 618 -4.79 -10.63 -21.45
CA PHE A 618 -4.21 -11.75 -22.17
C PHE A 618 -3.17 -12.51 -21.32
N SER A 619 -2.28 -11.81 -20.60
CA SER A 619 -1.24 -12.47 -19.78
C SER A 619 -1.82 -13.28 -18.62
N ARG A 620 -3.05 -12.97 -18.18
CA ARG A 620 -3.78 -13.71 -17.14
C ARG A 620 -4.50 -14.96 -17.65
N LEU A 621 -4.52 -15.21 -18.96
CA LEU A 621 -5.04 -16.46 -19.51
C LEU A 621 -4.17 -17.64 -19.02
N PRO A 622 -4.75 -18.83 -18.74
CA PRO A 622 -3.98 -19.98 -18.25
C PRO A 622 -2.75 -20.33 -19.12
N ALA A 623 -1.71 -20.92 -18.56
CA ALA A 623 -0.56 -21.36 -19.37
C ALA A 623 -0.96 -22.47 -20.37
N LEU A 624 -0.33 -22.48 -21.56
CA LEU A 624 -0.46 -23.57 -22.52
C LEU A 624 0.29 -24.81 -21.99
N LYS A 625 -0.30 -26.01 -22.15
CA LYS A 625 0.37 -27.26 -21.75
C LYS A 625 1.64 -27.47 -22.58
N GLY A 626 2.80 -27.54 -21.92
CA GLY A 626 4.07 -27.94 -22.53
C GLY A 626 5.02 -26.80 -22.92
N GLN A 627 4.59 -25.54 -22.83
CA GLN A 627 5.43 -24.34 -22.96
C GLN A 627 4.84 -23.27 -22.05
N ALA A 628 5.38 -23.11 -20.84
CA ALA A 628 5.03 -21.99 -19.99
C ALA A 628 5.97 -20.82 -20.36
N PRO A 629 5.43 -19.70 -20.87
CA PRO A 629 6.20 -18.46 -20.99
C PRO A 629 6.86 -18.14 -19.65
N ARG A 630 8.13 -17.74 -19.68
CA ARG A 630 8.95 -17.57 -18.47
C ARG A 630 8.81 -16.20 -17.81
N HIS A 631 8.34 -15.19 -18.54
CA HIS A 631 8.43 -13.79 -18.14
C HIS A 631 7.06 -13.08 -18.11
N LEU A 632 5.95 -13.79 -18.28
CA LEU A 632 4.61 -13.19 -18.30
C LEU A 632 4.22 -12.49 -16.98
N GLU A 633 4.86 -12.83 -15.87
CA GLU A 633 4.74 -12.13 -14.59
C GLU A 633 5.15 -10.65 -14.68
N HIS A 634 6.06 -10.30 -15.59
CA HIS A 634 6.56 -8.93 -15.73
C HIS A 634 5.60 -8.03 -16.52
N VAL A 635 4.54 -8.56 -17.14
CA VAL A 635 3.55 -7.77 -17.90
C VAL A 635 2.90 -6.68 -17.05
N ALA A 636 2.71 -6.93 -15.75
CA ALA A 636 2.12 -5.95 -14.82
C ALA A 636 3.12 -4.86 -14.38
N SER A 637 4.43 -5.08 -14.55
CA SER A 637 5.45 -4.08 -14.22
C SER A 637 5.46 -2.94 -15.24
N PHE A 638 5.92 -1.76 -14.81
CA PHE A 638 6.07 -0.61 -15.70
C PHE A 638 6.96 -0.92 -16.91
N ASP A 639 8.14 -1.52 -16.70
CA ASP A 639 9.07 -1.83 -17.79
C ASP A 639 8.55 -2.92 -18.73
N GLY A 640 7.90 -3.96 -18.20
CA GLY A 640 7.28 -4.99 -19.02
C GLY A 640 6.17 -4.41 -19.89
N MET A 641 5.26 -3.62 -19.30
CA MET A 641 4.19 -2.97 -20.08
C MET A 641 4.77 -1.97 -21.10
N ARG A 642 5.83 -1.23 -20.76
CA ARG A 642 6.52 -0.32 -21.69
C ARG A 642 6.99 -1.04 -22.95
N LEU A 643 7.65 -2.19 -22.80
CA LEU A 643 8.13 -3.01 -23.92
C LEU A 643 6.97 -3.52 -24.78
N LEU A 644 5.86 -3.92 -24.16
CA LEU A 644 4.69 -4.40 -24.90
C LEU A 644 3.93 -3.28 -25.61
N LEU A 645 3.84 -2.09 -25.02
CA LEU A 645 3.29 -0.92 -25.69
C LEU A 645 4.16 -0.54 -26.90
N GLU A 646 5.48 -0.63 -26.79
CA GLU A 646 6.39 -0.43 -27.93
C GLU A 646 6.18 -1.51 -29.01
N ALA A 647 6.05 -2.78 -28.63
CA ALA A 647 5.72 -3.89 -29.54
C ALA A 647 4.32 -3.74 -30.19
N CYS A 648 3.39 -3.08 -29.50
CA CYS A 648 2.07 -2.69 -30.01
C CYS A 648 2.10 -1.43 -30.88
N SER A 649 3.25 -0.79 -31.07
CA SER A 649 3.34 0.50 -31.73
C SER A 649 3.87 0.45 -33.15
N SER A 650 3.68 1.53 -33.89
CA SER A 650 4.39 1.83 -35.14
C SER A 650 4.93 3.25 -35.09
N ARG A 651 6.13 3.47 -35.63
CA ARG A 651 6.73 4.81 -35.63
C ARG A 651 6.03 5.71 -36.64
N THR A 652 5.61 6.89 -36.20
CA THR A 652 5.07 7.94 -37.07
C THR A 652 6.22 8.75 -37.70
N PRO A 653 5.96 9.60 -38.71
CA PRO A 653 6.98 10.51 -39.26
C PRO A 653 7.61 11.42 -38.20
N ASP A 654 6.84 11.81 -37.18
CA ASP A 654 7.28 12.60 -36.04
C ASP A 654 7.91 11.75 -34.92
N ASN A 655 8.32 10.51 -35.21
CA ASN A 655 8.93 9.57 -34.26
C ASN A 655 8.09 9.24 -33.01
N LEU A 656 6.77 9.42 -33.07
CA LEU A 656 5.86 8.94 -32.03
C LEU A 656 5.70 7.42 -32.14
N LEU A 657 5.59 6.74 -31.00
CA LEU A 657 5.19 5.34 -30.92
C LEU A 657 3.65 5.28 -30.97
N TYR A 658 3.08 5.18 -32.17
CA TYR A 658 1.63 5.08 -32.38
C TYR A 658 1.14 3.68 -31.99
N ILE A 659 0.59 3.58 -30.80
CA ILE A 659 0.02 2.35 -30.23
C ILE A 659 -1.13 1.89 -31.12
N LYS A 660 -1.25 0.59 -31.35
CA LYS A 660 -2.39 -0.06 -32.02
C LYS A 660 -2.82 -1.25 -31.16
N PRO A 661 -3.99 -1.18 -30.48
CA PRO A 661 -4.38 -2.17 -29.48
C PRO A 661 -4.37 -3.62 -29.97
N TRP A 662 -4.65 -3.82 -31.25
CA TRP A 662 -4.73 -5.14 -31.89
C TRP A 662 -3.40 -5.66 -32.44
N LEU A 663 -2.33 -4.85 -32.49
CA LEU A 663 -1.16 -5.13 -33.34
C LEU A 663 -0.44 -6.43 -32.97
N VAL A 664 -0.25 -6.69 -31.68
CA VAL A 664 0.38 -7.91 -31.18
C VAL A 664 -0.46 -9.14 -31.52
N PHE A 665 -1.79 -9.04 -31.41
CA PHE A 665 -2.72 -10.12 -31.70
C PHE A 665 -2.80 -10.41 -33.20
N SER A 666 -3.02 -9.37 -34.01
CA SER A 666 -3.24 -9.51 -35.45
C SER A 666 -1.97 -9.95 -36.19
N LYS A 667 -0.78 -9.46 -35.81
CA LYS A 667 0.51 -9.90 -36.38
C LYS A 667 0.79 -11.38 -36.14
N LYS A 668 0.20 -11.96 -35.10
CA LYS A 668 0.37 -13.38 -34.74
C LYS A 668 -0.82 -14.23 -35.17
N GLY A 669 -1.72 -13.67 -36.00
CA GLY A 669 -2.86 -14.37 -36.57
C GLY A 669 -3.85 -14.84 -35.52
N PHE A 670 -3.95 -14.13 -34.39
CA PHE A 670 -4.82 -14.50 -33.26
C PHE A 670 -4.54 -15.93 -32.72
N ASP A 671 -3.29 -16.40 -32.85
CA ASP A 671 -2.86 -17.68 -32.28
C ASP A 671 -2.28 -17.47 -30.88
N ARG A 672 -2.89 -18.12 -29.88
CA ARG A 672 -2.51 -17.96 -28.46
C ARG A 672 -1.05 -18.29 -28.19
N GLY A 673 -0.51 -19.37 -28.77
CA GLY A 673 0.86 -19.79 -28.52
C GLY A 673 1.86 -18.82 -29.13
N ARG A 674 1.61 -18.39 -30.37
CA ARG A 674 2.44 -17.39 -31.04
C ARG A 674 2.40 -16.03 -30.35
N ILE A 675 1.25 -15.62 -29.83
CA ILE A 675 1.13 -14.37 -29.05
C ILE A 675 1.90 -14.51 -27.74
N ALA A 676 1.66 -15.59 -26.98
CA ALA A 676 2.32 -15.81 -25.69
C ALA A 676 3.85 -15.88 -25.83
N ASN A 677 4.36 -16.64 -26.80
CA ASN A 677 5.80 -16.72 -27.07
C ASN A 677 6.37 -15.37 -27.52
N TYR A 678 5.64 -14.62 -28.34
CA TYR A 678 6.12 -13.30 -28.76
C TYR A 678 6.18 -12.30 -27.60
N ILE A 679 5.19 -12.32 -26.70
CA ILE A 679 5.23 -11.50 -25.48
C ILE A 679 6.42 -11.94 -24.61
N ASP A 680 6.64 -13.25 -24.46
CA ASP A 680 7.78 -13.79 -23.72
C ASP A 680 9.12 -13.34 -24.32
N ASP A 681 9.28 -13.45 -25.64
CA ASP A 681 10.48 -13.03 -26.38
C ASP A 681 10.75 -11.52 -26.19
N VAL A 682 9.69 -10.69 -26.25
CA VAL A 682 9.81 -9.23 -26.03
C VAL A 682 10.27 -8.91 -24.61
N LEU A 683 9.86 -9.71 -23.62
CA LEU A 683 10.24 -9.50 -22.23
C LEU A 683 11.62 -10.10 -21.92
N ASP A 684 11.99 -11.22 -22.53
CA ASP A 684 13.29 -11.90 -22.39
C ASP A 684 14.46 -10.97 -22.78
N GLU A 685 14.29 -10.10 -23.78
CA GLU A 685 15.31 -9.11 -24.16
C GLU A 685 15.73 -8.17 -23.02
N HIS A 686 14.89 -8.01 -22.00
CA HIS A 686 15.14 -7.13 -20.86
C HIS A 686 15.31 -7.87 -19.53
N PHE A 687 14.59 -8.97 -19.33
CA PHE A 687 14.52 -9.69 -18.05
C PHE A 687 15.28 -11.04 -18.05
N GLY A 688 15.77 -11.51 -19.21
CA GLY A 688 16.44 -12.81 -19.41
C GLY A 688 17.95 -12.85 -19.19
#